data_AF-A0A0P1IEJ0-F1
#
_entry.id   AF-A0A0P1IEJ0-F1
#
_cell.length_a   1.000
_cell.length_b   1.000
_cell.length_c   1.000
_cell.angle_alpha   90.00
_cell.angle_beta   90.00
_cell.angle_gamma   90.00
#
_symmetry.space_group_name_H-M   'P 1'
#
loop_
_entity.id
_entity.type
_entity.pdbx_description
1 polymer ?
#
loop_
_entity_poly.entity_id
_entity_poly.type
_entity_poly.pdbx_seq_one_letter_code
_entity_poly.pdbx_strand_id
1 'polypeptide(L)'
;MNRTDYQREILIDEPSDQDLFQGKGHEKTALALSQAISEFQSQDRAIGLDGPWGSGKSSIVEIAEHVLAGKAESGGTKFHFFTFDIWKSQGTAFRRTFLEHLLDWSKQNFPNKRTNLEEIEKQVKGKKRELSTDNQTLLDWYGVLVLLTLPFLPIFYFWARTEYEKYTKPETGSFLYSWPMLFLYGFLFLTVVRAVFKQAAVSEWTPRGFWNALSRTLLIASKQYENQTITQHIRETDPNDFEFQETLHRILETVQNDKNKIVMVLDNIDRLPTEEISQYWSAVRSIFSNNSHGKPKHKNSVITAIVPYDRQHLLKSSDIDDGGHADSPKTDAAISLEKRELFSKTFDEVLYVAPPVMSNSRDFFETKIAQALPHYKNGDELFRTYLIFSAVLTGKNGHFTPRQIISFINDAAGMFSMHQGEFPLTTVAVYICFREKIETNPAILTEPSFLDRKLRKLAPDADIEANLAAILYNVDADLALELLLDSRIAAASISTTSAELYELSISKGFDLRVDEVVQNTASEWISAGDFEQAITNYAELLSEYKGDSKEQIINSMIEAFEEVTSISLLNRSFEPYLLLLSMTNERKHPDLVGKVIKKSLPSKDDVASLDVSDGLAWSDFLSTLRSQLGLVKTDGQFGDALKTISLPKSTNFTLGVASMAGEIDVPLVSYKHVFFGLSDEDNEIINFVSSYSHLGVKSVSELARAKLAKPKDWIDVGNLIIDEIKNYEFEESTKFGDYLDILAAVWLNTDSKKRNEISISNFLKSANLYENLHAHFWADVSHTSLGSAVFIARQQHLDGQLPQTNEHASGSISEEAREGFDWFKSVLVGDIILGDEANNRIAENVIAALQVTAWINQATSSSDALINNVIQKTFSENVPKFTKLSTLLTSFEYLKGLLGADLPQALEKYASNAIHKDDFIEIEVAATPHGILTATQGSKSNGWKKFRRTLEDAFTSKDVEGWRKTFEEEPHELAVFDELLSSGTFKISSPDYRKNYLTVFLRVLRGELTSVEKDVDFDAMFLAIPEEFHSDLFRSIREKLSDVDPAGMERTAEAFPGLLKSSLSEGGPIRSVEKGNVVRHILCTALETNNQKVLAMFIELGRTKVADYIKMSDDPTKDMLKGCMEIFSKAERDRSFFEAVNNVVNGKRKLGYWLPFTPFFVRANSSED
;
A
#
# COMPACT_ATOMS: atom_id res chain seq x y z
N MET A 1 -5.76 36.91 44.39
CA MET A 1 -5.18 36.45 45.67
C MET A 1 -4.26 37.52 46.24
N ASN A 2 -4.03 37.54 47.56
CA ASN A 2 -2.95 38.34 48.14
C ASN A 2 -1.62 37.77 47.64
N ARG A 3 -0.79 38.57 46.95
CA ARG A 3 0.61 38.21 46.70
C ARG A 3 1.35 38.20 48.03
N THR A 4 1.62 37.00 48.55
CA THR A 4 2.69 36.80 49.54
C THR A 4 4.00 36.96 48.82
N ASP A 5 4.62 38.13 48.98
CA ASP A 5 5.89 38.47 48.37
C ASP A 5 6.99 37.58 48.99
N TYR A 6 7.40 36.54 48.28
CA TYR A 6 8.43 35.60 48.74
C TYR A 6 9.83 36.24 48.61
N GLN A 7 10.10 37.21 49.49
CA GLN A 7 11.38 37.92 49.54
C GLN A 7 12.52 36.97 49.93
N ARG A 8 13.62 37.05 49.20
CA ARG A 8 14.86 36.30 49.44
C ARG A 8 15.98 37.22 49.93
N GLU A 9 16.83 36.70 50.81
CA GLU A 9 18.12 37.31 51.14
C GLU A 9 19.26 36.53 50.45
N ILE A 10 20.22 37.25 49.85
CA ILE A 10 21.37 36.63 49.18
C ILE A 10 22.50 36.43 50.21
N LEU A 11 22.95 35.19 50.34
CA LEU A 11 24.06 34.83 51.23
C LEU A 11 25.41 35.07 50.55
N ILE A 12 26.32 35.81 51.22
CA ILE A 12 27.66 36.18 50.73
C ILE A 12 28.74 35.25 51.34
N ASP A 13 29.81 34.97 50.58
CA ASP A 13 30.94 34.10 50.94
C ASP A 13 32.24 34.95 51.06
N GLU A 14 32.62 35.33 52.28
CA GLU A 14 33.81 36.13 52.59
C GLU A 14 34.82 35.34 53.47
N PRO A 15 36.14 35.58 53.33
CA PRO A 15 37.15 35.07 54.27
C PRO A 15 36.91 35.54 55.71
N SER A 16 37.27 34.72 56.71
CA SER A 16 37.17 35.09 58.13
C SER A 16 38.53 35.27 58.78
N ASP A 17 38.62 36.31 59.61
CA ASP A 17 39.70 36.63 60.55
C ASP A 17 39.82 35.65 61.74
N GLN A 18 38.89 34.70 61.86
CA GLN A 18 38.80 33.74 62.97
C GLN A 18 38.53 32.32 62.45
N ASP A 19 39.07 31.31 63.14
CA ASP A 19 38.80 29.91 62.81
C ASP A 19 37.41 29.52 63.32
N LEU A 20 36.42 29.59 62.42
CA LEU A 20 35.03 29.20 62.65
C LEU A 20 34.83 27.67 62.77
N PHE A 21 35.87 26.86 62.54
CA PHE A 21 35.80 25.41 62.59
C PHE A 21 36.22 24.87 63.97
N GLN A 22 35.46 23.90 64.49
CA GLN A 22 35.66 23.32 65.83
C GLN A 22 37.07 22.71 66.05
N GLY A 23 37.81 22.40 64.98
CA GLY A 23 39.14 21.78 65.03
C GLY A 23 40.31 22.74 65.28
N LYS A 24 40.12 24.07 65.17
CA LYS A 24 41.20 25.09 65.25
C LYS A 24 42.41 24.72 64.37
N GLY A 25 42.13 24.36 63.11
CA GLY A 25 43.12 23.88 62.15
C GLY A 25 43.83 25.02 61.43
N HIS A 26 43.08 26.05 61.03
CA HIS A 26 43.60 27.23 60.34
C HIS A 26 44.46 28.07 61.28
N GLU A 27 44.04 28.21 62.55
CA GLU A 27 44.79 28.92 63.59
C GLU A 27 46.22 28.35 63.80
N LYS A 28 46.39 27.02 63.75
CA LYS A 28 47.69 26.37 63.89
C LYS A 28 48.61 26.65 62.69
N THR A 29 48.09 26.56 61.48
CA THR A 29 48.87 26.84 60.26
C THR A 29 49.22 28.33 60.15
N ALA A 30 48.31 29.22 60.56
CA ALA A 30 48.56 30.66 60.61
C ALA A 30 49.65 31.04 61.63
N LEU A 31 49.69 30.37 62.79
CA LEU A 31 50.76 30.55 63.77
C LEU A 31 52.13 30.13 63.21
N ALA A 32 52.21 28.99 62.52
CA ALA A 32 53.44 28.53 61.85
C ALA A 32 53.89 29.51 60.76
N LEU A 33 52.96 29.99 59.92
CA LEU A 33 53.22 31.01 58.91
C LEU A 33 53.77 32.31 59.53
N SER A 34 53.20 32.76 60.65
CA SER A 34 53.69 33.93 61.39
C SER A 34 55.12 33.76 61.92
N GLN A 35 55.53 32.52 62.22
CA GLN A 35 56.89 32.23 62.69
C GLN A 35 57.89 32.25 61.53
N ALA A 36 57.60 31.55 60.43
CA ALA A 36 58.43 31.53 59.22
C ALA A 36 58.77 32.95 58.71
N ILE A 37 57.75 33.81 58.60
CA ILE A 37 57.89 35.22 58.20
C ILE A 37 58.82 36.00 59.15
N SER A 38 58.81 35.69 60.45
CA SER A 38 59.62 36.39 61.46
C SER A 38 61.11 36.00 61.41
N GLU A 39 61.42 34.77 60.96
CA GLU A 39 62.77 34.23 60.87
C GLU A 39 63.50 34.65 59.58
N PHE A 40 62.76 34.99 58.52
CA PHE A 40 63.30 35.36 57.21
C PHE A 40 63.75 36.83 57.13
N GLN A 41 64.97 37.12 57.63
CA GLN A 41 65.48 38.50 57.73
C GLN A 41 66.65 38.88 56.81
N SER A 42 67.32 37.91 56.16
CA SER A 42 68.66 38.12 55.58
C SER A 42 68.85 37.73 54.12
N GLN A 43 67.89 37.03 53.50
CA GLN A 43 67.93 36.52 52.13
C GLN A 43 66.51 36.52 51.56
N ASP A 44 66.39 36.56 50.24
CA ASP A 44 65.10 36.47 49.54
C ASP A 44 64.51 35.07 49.74
N ARG A 45 63.23 34.99 50.16
CA ARG A 45 62.56 33.73 50.54
C ARG A 45 61.10 33.67 50.08
N ALA A 46 60.67 32.47 49.69
CA ALA A 46 59.29 32.18 49.29
C ALA A 46 58.67 31.05 50.13
N ILE A 47 57.47 31.28 50.66
CA ILE A 47 56.67 30.33 51.44
C ILE A 47 55.50 29.84 50.56
N GLY A 48 55.32 28.53 50.45
CA GLY A 48 54.16 27.93 49.81
C GLY A 48 53.06 27.58 50.81
N LEU A 49 51.79 27.91 50.51
CA LEU A 49 50.62 27.37 51.22
C LEU A 49 49.91 26.35 50.32
N ASP A 50 50.21 25.07 50.52
CA ASP A 50 49.69 23.95 49.72
C ASP A 50 48.39 23.41 50.34
N GLY A 51 47.27 23.51 49.62
CA GLY A 51 46.01 22.91 50.05
C GLY A 51 44.93 22.93 48.98
N PRO A 52 43.96 22.00 49.03
CA PRO A 52 42.94 21.88 48.00
C PRO A 52 42.09 23.16 47.87
N TRP A 53 41.48 23.39 46.72
CA TRP A 53 40.62 24.57 46.53
C TRP A 53 39.46 24.60 47.55
N GLY A 54 39.14 25.79 48.08
CA GLY A 54 38.19 25.95 49.17
C GLY A 54 38.69 25.55 50.57
N SER A 55 39.98 25.22 50.75
CA SER A 55 40.53 24.79 52.05
C SER A 55 40.73 25.89 53.12
N GLY A 56 40.49 27.16 52.79
CA GLY A 56 40.65 28.30 53.73
C GLY A 56 42.02 29.01 53.68
N LYS A 57 42.79 28.84 52.59
CA LYS A 57 44.16 29.39 52.45
C LYS A 57 44.23 30.91 52.67
N SER A 58 43.31 31.70 52.11
CA SER A 58 43.31 33.17 52.27
C SER A 58 42.99 33.59 53.72
N SER A 59 42.06 32.90 54.41
CA SER A 59 41.79 33.12 55.84
C SER A 59 42.99 32.81 56.75
N ILE A 60 43.82 31.82 56.40
CA ILE A 60 45.08 31.55 57.13
C ILE A 60 46.06 32.73 57.01
N VAL A 61 46.10 33.40 55.85
CA VAL A 61 46.95 34.59 55.64
C VAL A 61 46.43 35.77 56.49
N GLU A 62 45.13 36.02 56.51
CA GLU A 62 44.51 37.07 57.34
C GLU A 62 44.75 36.85 58.84
N ILE A 63 44.55 35.61 59.32
CA ILE A 63 44.86 35.23 60.72
C ILE A 63 46.35 35.45 61.03
N ALA A 64 47.25 35.12 60.11
CA ALA A 64 48.70 35.30 60.29
C ALA A 64 49.12 36.78 60.30
N GLU A 65 48.50 37.63 59.47
CA GLU A 65 48.70 39.08 59.50
C GLU A 65 48.26 39.67 60.85
N HIS A 66 47.07 39.29 61.35
CA HIS A 66 46.58 39.73 62.66
C HIS A 66 47.53 39.32 63.81
N VAL A 67 48.06 38.09 63.79
CA VAL A 67 49.07 37.62 64.75
C VAL A 67 50.37 38.43 64.69
N LEU A 68 50.83 38.83 63.50
CA LEU A 68 52.06 39.62 63.32
C LEU A 68 51.86 41.09 63.73
N ALA A 69 50.69 41.67 63.49
CA ALA A 69 50.36 43.02 63.93
C ALA A 69 50.49 43.17 65.45
N GLY A 70 49.93 42.23 66.24
CA GLY A 70 50.05 42.23 67.70
C GLY A 70 51.49 42.06 68.21
N LYS A 71 52.36 41.33 67.48
CA LYS A 71 53.80 41.21 67.80
C LYS A 71 54.56 42.53 67.55
N ALA A 72 54.19 43.30 66.53
CA ALA A 72 54.84 44.57 66.20
C ALA A 72 54.59 45.66 67.27
N GLU A 73 53.40 45.70 67.86
CA GLU A 73 53.07 46.64 68.94
C GLU A 73 53.94 46.45 70.20
N SER A 74 54.48 45.25 70.40
CA SER A 74 55.40 44.92 71.49
C SER A 74 56.86 45.34 71.25
N GLY A 75 57.13 46.18 70.24
CA GLY A 75 58.47 46.69 69.90
C GLY A 75 59.23 45.86 68.85
N GLY A 76 58.58 44.89 68.21
CA GLY A 76 59.13 44.10 67.11
C GLY A 76 59.15 44.82 65.77
N THR A 77 59.61 44.13 64.73
CA THR A 77 59.54 44.58 63.33
C THR A 77 58.09 44.59 62.86
N LYS A 78 57.67 45.68 62.20
CA LYS A 78 56.35 45.80 61.58
C LYS A 78 56.38 45.20 60.17
N PHE A 79 55.54 44.21 59.95
CA PHE A 79 55.28 43.62 58.64
C PHE A 79 54.07 44.31 57.99
N HIS A 80 54.15 44.52 56.68
CA HIS A 80 53.07 45.07 55.86
C HIS A 80 52.77 44.10 54.72
N PHE A 81 51.52 43.64 54.59
CA PHE A 81 51.12 42.68 53.57
C PHE A 81 50.68 43.38 52.28
N PHE A 82 51.28 42.98 51.16
CA PHE A 82 50.90 43.37 49.81
C PHE A 82 50.32 42.16 49.09
N THR A 83 49.00 42.11 48.94
CA THR A 83 48.32 41.03 48.22
C THR A 83 48.13 41.38 46.75
N PHE A 84 48.62 40.52 45.87
CA PHE A 84 48.49 40.59 44.43
C PHE A 84 47.69 39.38 43.92
N ASP A 85 46.55 39.65 43.31
CA ASP A 85 45.63 38.64 42.76
C ASP A 85 46.03 38.34 41.31
N ILE A 86 46.72 37.20 41.10
CA ILE A 86 47.32 36.90 39.80
C ILE A 86 46.24 36.71 38.73
N TRP A 87 45.13 36.05 39.08
CA TRP A 87 44.02 35.79 38.15
C TRP A 87 43.38 37.08 37.64
N LYS A 88 43.23 38.12 38.48
CA LYS A 88 42.75 39.44 38.04
C LYS A 88 43.71 40.18 37.11
N SER A 89 44.96 39.72 36.96
CA SER A 89 45.97 40.29 36.05
C SER A 89 46.16 39.48 34.76
N GLN A 90 45.30 38.49 34.50
CA GLN A 90 45.34 37.66 33.31
C GLN A 90 45.28 38.49 32.02
N GLY A 91 46.05 38.12 31.00
CA GLY A 91 46.10 38.80 29.69
C GLY A 91 46.89 40.12 29.65
N THR A 92 47.44 40.57 30.78
CA THR A 92 48.36 41.74 30.83
C THR A 92 49.82 41.34 31.04
N ALA A 93 50.71 42.29 30.79
CA ALA A 93 52.13 42.24 31.13
C ALA A 93 52.35 42.07 32.66
N PHE A 94 52.51 40.83 33.12
CA PHE A 94 52.53 40.45 34.55
C PHE A 94 53.51 41.29 35.38
N ARG A 95 54.77 41.40 34.93
CA ARG A 95 55.83 42.08 35.68
C ARG A 95 55.55 43.57 35.77
N ARG A 96 55.02 44.16 34.71
CA ARG A 96 54.57 45.55 34.72
C ARG A 96 53.40 45.77 35.68
N THR A 97 52.33 44.98 35.57
CA THR A 97 51.14 45.10 36.43
C THR A 97 51.50 44.92 37.91
N PHE A 98 52.38 43.96 38.23
CA PHE A 98 52.91 43.76 39.57
C PHE A 98 53.64 45.00 40.11
N LEU A 99 54.56 45.59 39.33
CA LEU A 99 55.28 46.81 39.75
C LEU A 99 54.34 48.01 39.91
N GLU A 100 53.35 48.18 39.03
CA GLU A 100 52.37 49.28 39.12
C GLU A 100 51.51 49.14 40.39
N HIS A 101 50.98 47.95 40.69
CA HIS A 101 50.23 47.69 41.91
C HIS A 101 51.08 47.85 43.18
N LEU A 102 52.33 47.36 43.17
CA LEU A 102 53.26 47.50 44.30
C LEU A 102 53.62 48.97 44.54
N LEU A 103 53.81 49.77 43.49
CA LEU A 103 54.03 51.22 43.59
C LEU A 103 52.82 51.95 44.17
N ASP A 104 51.61 51.63 43.70
CA ASP A 104 50.37 52.25 44.19
C ASP A 104 50.11 51.91 45.66
N TRP A 105 50.22 50.64 46.05
CA TRP A 105 50.13 50.21 47.45
C TRP A 105 51.24 50.83 48.32
N SER A 106 52.47 50.94 47.80
CA SER A 106 53.60 51.54 48.54
C SER A 106 53.40 53.05 48.76
N LYS A 107 52.84 53.78 47.78
CA LYS A 107 52.52 55.21 47.91
C LYS A 107 51.42 55.45 48.96
N GLN A 108 50.48 54.51 49.12
CA GLN A 108 49.43 54.58 50.14
C GLN A 108 49.96 54.25 51.55
N ASN A 109 50.76 53.18 51.68
CA ASN A 109 51.26 52.70 52.98
C ASN A 109 52.48 53.48 53.52
N PHE A 110 53.29 54.08 52.64
CA PHE A 110 54.51 54.80 53.00
C PHE A 110 54.50 56.25 52.45
N PRO A 111 53.55 57.12 52.89
CA PRO A 111 53.37 58.46 52.32
C PRO A 111 54.63 59.34 52.39
N ASN A 112 55.47 59.16 53.42
CA ASN A 112 56.74 59.88 53.59
C ASN A 112 57.83 59.54 52.54
N LYS A 113 57.58 58.53 51.68
CA LYS A 113 58.48 58.10 50.60
C LYS A 113 57.92 58.38 49.19
N ARG A 114 56.71 58.94 49.12
CA ARG A 114 55.93 59.12 47.89
C ARG A 114 56.69 59.79 46.75
N THR A 115 57.47 60.84 47.03
CA THR A 115 58.22 61.59 46.00
C THR A 115 59.23 60.72 45.25
N ASN A 116 59.93 59.81 45.96
CA ASN A 116 60.88 58.88 45.36
C ASN A 116 60.14 57.78 44.56
N LEU A 117 58.99 57.32 45.07
CA LEU A 117 58.17 56.32 44.38
C LEU A 117 57.54 56.87 43.10
N GLU A 118 57.12 58.15 43.07
CA GLU A 118 56.63 58.84 41.87
C GLU A 118 57.74 59.08 40.82
N GLU A 119 59.01 59.10 41.23
CA GLU A 119 60.15 59.14 40.29
C GLU A 119 60.42 57.75 39.67
N ILE A 120 60.37 56.69 40.47
CA ILE A 120 60.45 55.29 39.99
C ILE A 120 59.28 54.99 39.04
N GLU A 121 58.05 55.39 39.38
CA GLU A 121 56.85 55.21 38.56
C GLU A 121 56.98 55.85 37.16
N LYS A 122 57.61 57.03 37.06
CA LYS A 122 57.88 57.69 35.77
C LYS A 122 58.85 56.88 34.90
N GLN A 123 59.80 56.15 35.50
CA GLN A 123 60.72 55.26 34.77
C GLN A 123 60.00 53.99 34.28
N VAL A 124 59.06 53.45 35.06
CA VAL A 124 58.22 52.30 34.67
C VAL A 124 57.28 52.67 33.52
N LYS A 125 56.49 53.75 33.64
CA LYS A 125 55.38 54.07 32.72
C LYS A 125 55.79 54.53 31.31
N GLY A 126 57.00 55.06 31.10
CA GLY A 126 57.58 55.30 29.77
C GLY A 126 56.97 56.43 28.91
N LYS A 127 57.53 56.64 27.70
CA LYS A 127 57.17 57.76 26.80
C LYS A 127 55.79 57.60 26.15
N LYS A 128 55.07 58.73 26.01
CA LYS A 128 53.81 58.82 25.24
C LYS A 128 54.03 58.43 23.76
N ARG A 129 53.09 57.67 23.19
CA ARG A 129 52.98 57.39 21.75
C ARG A 129 51.53 57.60 21.35
N GLU A 130 51.26 58.48 20.39
CA GLU A 130 49.93 58.65 19.82
C GLU A 130 49.76 57.63 18.70
N LEU A 131 48.79 56.72 18.84
CA LEU A 131 48.45 55.72 17.83
C LEU A 131 47.17 56.15 17.11
N SER A 132 47.32 56.67 15.89
CA SER A 132 46.22 56.77 14.92
C SER A 132 46.14 55.45 14.14
N THR A 133 45.36 54.49 14.64
CA THR A 133 45.08 53.24 13.91
C THR A 133 44.07 53.53 12.79
N ASP A 134 44.59 53.80 11.60
CA ASP A 134 43.80 54.07 10.40
C ASP A 134 43.36 52.73 9.75
N ASN A 135 42.22 52.21 10.20
CA ASN A 135 41.69 50.92 9.73
C ASN A 135 40.99 51.10 8.37
N GLN A 136 41.80 51.27 7.31
CA GLN A 136 41.32 51.59 5.97
C GLN A 136 40.66 50.40 5.28
N THR A 137 39.32 50.35 5.32
CA THR A 137 38.54 49.51 4.40
C THR A 137 38.64 50.07 2.98
N LEU A 138 39.63 49.60 2.21
CA LEU A 138 39.69 49.84 0.76
C LEU A 138 38.71 48.87 0.08
N LEU A 139 37.71 49.41 -0.63
CA LEU A 139 36.85 48.61 -1.49
C LEU A 139 37.69 47.95 -2.59
N ASP A 140 37.57 46.63 -2.70
CA ASP A 140 38.08 45.90 -3.85
C ASP A 140 37.34 46.35 -5.14
N TRP A 141 37.93 46.10 -6.31
CA TRP A 141 37.47 46.65 -7.57
C TRP A 141 36.03 46.26 -7.92
N TYR A 142 35.59 45.05 -7.52
CA TYR A 142 34.20 44.62 -7.58
C TYR A 142 33.27 45.48 -6.72
N GLY A 143 33.67 45.81 -5.49
CA GLY A 143 32.90 46.67 -4.60
C GLY A 143 32.79 48.11 -5.10
N VAL A 144 33.86 48.63 -5.73
CA VAL A 144 33.81 49.91 -6.46
C VAL A 144 32.81 49.82 -7.62
N LEU A 145 32.83 48.75 -8.41
CA LEU A 145 31.91 48.55 -9.54
C LEU A 145 30.43 48.46 -9.10
N VAL A 146 30.14 47.77 -8.00
CA VAL A 146 28.77 47.67 -7.44
C VAL A 146 28.27 49.03 -6.93
N LEU A 147 29.09 49.79 -6.21
CA LEU A 147 28.73 51.15 -5.76
C LEU A 147 28.57 52.14 -6.92
N LEU A 148 29.27 51.92 -8.03
CA LEU A 148 29.18 52.74 -9.24
C LEU A 148 27.97 52.36 -10.12
N THR A 149 27.50 51.11 -10.08
CA THR A 149 26.30 50.64 -10.82
C THR A 149 24.98 50.92 -10.09
N LEU A 150 24.98 51.01 -8.75
CA LEU A 150 23.80 51.34 -7.94
C LEU A 150 22.99 52.58 -8.44
N PRO A 151 23.62 53.71 -8.80
CA PRO A 151 22.93 54.88 -9.37
C PRO A 151 22.29 54.64 -10.76
N PHE A 152 22.66 53.56 -11.46
CA PHE A 152 22.07 53.21 -12.76
C PHE A 152 20.78 52.39 -12.63
N LEU A 153 20.47 51.80 -11.48
CA LEU A 153 19.23 51.03 -11.28
C LEU A 153 17.95 51.84 -11.56
N PRO A 154 17.78 53.09 -11.05
CA PRO A 154 16.63 53.91 -11.41
C PRO A 154 16.58 54.25 -12.91
N ILE A 155 17.75 54.42 -13.54
CA ILE A 155 17.88 54.76 -14.97
C ILE A 155 17.51 53.55 -15.83
N PHE A 156 17.94 52.35 -15.45
CA PHE A 156 17.52 51.10 -16.06
C PHE A 156 16.01 50.88 -15.88
N TYR A 157 15.44 51.16 -14.71
CA TYR A 157 14.00 51.07 -14.48
C TYR A 157 13.19 52.04 -15.36
N PHE A 158 13.59 53.31 -15.44
CA PHE A 158 12.94 54.29 -16.32
C PHE A 158 13.18 54.00 -17.81
N TRP A 159 14.34 53.45 -18.19
CA TRP A 159 14.63 53.01 -19.56
C TRP A 159 13.78 51.80 -19.94
N ALA A 160 13.78 50.74 -19.13
CA ALA A 160 12.96 49.55 -19.34
C ALA A 160 11.48 49.92 -19.46
N ARG A 161 10.98 50.81 -18.59
CA ARG A 161 9.61 51.34 -18.69
C ARG A 161 9.35 52.09 -19.99
N THR A 162 10.25 52.99 -20.40
CA THR A 162 10.05 53.79 -21.64
C THR A 162 10.27 53.00 -22.92
N GLU A 163 10.98 51.86 -22.87
CA GLU A 163 11.09 50.93 -23.99
C GLU A 163 9.87 49.98 -24.05
N TYR A 164 9.32 49.58 -22.91
CA TYR A 164 8.04 48.85 -22.81
C TYR A 164 6.87 49.68 -23.37
N GLU A 165 6.84 50.99 -23.09
CA GLU A 165 5.86 51.95 -23.62
C GLU A 165 6.10 52.31 -25.12
N LYS A 166 7.18 51.83 -25.75
CA LYS A 166 7.58 52.16 -27.14
C LYS A 166 7.23 51.13 -28.22
N TYR A 167 6.70 49.97 -27.85
CA TYR A 167 6.21 48.99 -28.83
C TYR A 167 5.04 49.49 -29.72
N THR A 168 4.61 50.75 -29.56
CA THR A 168 3.48 51.38 -30.28
C THR A 168 3.80 52.66 -31.09
N LYS A 169 5.07 52.95 -31.46
CA LYS A 169 5.50 53.61 -32.75
C LYS A 169 6.98 54.04 -32.75
N PRO A 170 7.63 54.15 -33.93
CA PRO A 170 9.08 54.36 -34.01
C PRO A 170 9.49 55.81 -34.35
N GLU A 171 10.01 56.55 -33.37
CA GLU A 171 10.97 57.65 -33.63
C GLU A 171 12.10 57.63 -32.60
N THR A 172 13.33 57.41 -33.09
CA THR A 172 14.54 57.16 -32.28
C THR A 172 15.45 58.39 -32.24
N GLY A 173 15.58 59.01 -31.06
CA GLY A 173 16.62 60.02 -30.82
C GLY A 173 16.35 61.01 -29.69
N SER A 174 16.52 60.61 -28.42
CA SER A 174 16.48 61.58 -27.30
C SER A 174 17.14 61.15 -25.98
N PHE A 175 17.26 59.85 -25.67
CA PHE A 175 17.61 59.40 -24.31
C PHE A 175 18.96 59.93 -23.80
N LEU A 176 20.01 59.95 -24.64
CA LEU A 176 21.35 60.45 -24.28
C LEU A 176 21.39 61.95 -23.95
N TYR A 177 20.38 62.73 -24.35
CA TYR A 177 20.23 64.16 -24.06
C TYR A 177 19.10 64.46 -23.07
N SER A 178 18.50 63.42 -22.48
CA SER A 178 17.45 63.59 -21.48
C SER A 178 17.99 64.28 -20.22
N TRP A 179 17.16 65.08 -19.56
CA TRP A 179 17.54 65.82 -18.35
C TRP A 179 18.11 64.92 -17.22
N PRO A 180 17.60 63.69 -16.99
CA PRO A 180 18.22 62.74 -16.06
C PRO A 180 19.64 62.31 -16.49
N MET A 181 19.88 62.09 -17.78
CA MET A 181 21.19 61.69 -18.28
C MET A 181 22.21 62.83 -18.21
N LEU A 182 21.79 64.08 -18.43
CA LEU A 182 22.61 65.27 -18.20
C LEU A 182 22.97 65.43 -16.70
N PHE A 183 22.04 65.14 -15.79
CA PHE A 183 22.33 65.09 -14.35
C PHE A 183 23.35 64.00 -14.00
N LEU A 184 23.24 62.82 -14.62
CA LEU A 184 24.21 61.72 -14.45
C LEU A 184 25.60 62.11 -14.95
N TYR A 185 25.71 62.69 -16.15
CA TYR A 185 26.99 63.19 -16.67
C TYR A 185 27.59 64.27 -15.76
N GLY A 186 26.76 65.17 -15.21
CA GLY A 186 27.19 66.15 -14.22
C GLY A 186 27.75 65.51 -12.95
N PHE A 187 27.09 64.46 -12.43
CA PHE A 187 27.54 63.73 -11.23
C PHE A 187 28.82 62.92 -11.47
N LEU A 188 28.92 62.21 -12.59
CA LEU A 188 30.13 61.48 -13.00
C LEU A 188 31.30 62.45 -13.23
N PHE A 189 31.06 63.57 -13.91
CA PHE A 189 32.08 64.60 -14.09
C PHE A 189 32.53 65.18 -12.75
N LEU A 190 31.60 65.54 -11.85
CA LEU A 190 31.95 66.11 -10.54
C LEU A 190 32.75 65.13 -9.66
N THR A 191 32.39 63.84 -9.67
CA THR A 191 33.10 62.81 -8.88
C THR A 191 34.50 62.53 -9.42
N VAL A 192 34.65 62.37 -10.75
CA VAL A 192 35.96 62.20 -11.40
C VAL A 192 36.84 63.45 -11.20
N VAL A 193 36.30 64.64 -11.43
CA VAL A 193 37.03 65.91 -11.22
C VAL A 193 37.48 66.05 -9.76
N ARG A 194 36.63 65.71 -8.79
CA ARG A 194 36.98 65.77 -7.36
C ARG A 194 38.05 64.73 -6.97
N ALA A 195 38.03 63.54 -7.56
CA ALA A 195 39.09 62.55 -7.39
C ALA A 195 40.42 63.04 -7.98
N VAL A 196 40.40 63.57 -9.22
CA VAL A 196 41.58 64.13 -9.90
C VAL A 196 42.17 65.32 -9.13
N PHE A 197 41.36 66.27 -8.65
CA PHE A 197 41.86 67.38 -7.83
C PHE A 197 42.49 66.91 -6.51
N LYS A 198 41.91 65.90 -5.85
CA LYS A 198 42.44 65.38 -4.59
C LYS A 198 43.75 64.61 -4.78
N GLN A 199 43.96 64.01 -5.96
CA GLN A 199 45.22 63.35 -6.31
C GLN A 199 46.28 64.31 -6.89
N ALA A 200 45.88 65.38 -7.61
CA ALA A 200 46.79 66.42 -8.09
C ALA A 200 47.45 67.23 -6.95
N ALA A 201 46.92 67.13 -5.72
CA ALA A 201 47.53 67.65 -4.50
C ALA A 201 48.69 66.75 -3.97
N VAL A 202 48.95 65.60 -4.58
CA VAL A 202 50.04 64.67 -4.23
C VAL A 202 50.95 64.48 -5.45
N SER A 203 52.25 64.69 -5.27
CA SER A 203 53.16 65.09 -6.36
C SER A 203 53.50 64.05 -7.45
N GLU A 204 52.96 62.82 -7.39
CA GLU A 204 53.27 61.76 -8.37
C GLU A 204 52.03 60.96 -8.79
N TRP A 205 51.84 60.80 -10.11
CA TRP A 205 50.65 60.18 -10.68
C TRP A 205 50.81 58.66 -10.78
N THR A 206 50.18 57.91 -9.88
CA THR A 206 50.19 56.44 -9.87
C THR A 206 48.78 55.86 -10.02
N PRO A 207 48.56 54.79 -10.82
CA PRO A 207 47.23 54.21 -11.02
C PRO A 207 46.58 53.71 -9.72
N ARG A 208 47.35 53.10 -8.82
CA ARG A 208 46.86 52.63 -7.51
C ARG A 208 46.39 53.79 -6.61
N GLY A 209 47.04 54.96 -6.70
CA GLY A 209 46.61 56.16 -5.97
C GLY A 209 45.23 56.66 -6.39
N PHE A 210 44.89 56.52 -7.68
CA PHE A 210 43.58 56.92 -8.21
C PHE A 210 42.45 56.04 -7.67
N TRP A 211 42.62 54.71 -7.72
CA TRP A 211 41.64 53.76 -7.17
C TRP A 211 41.45 53.92 -5.65
N ASN A 212 42.52 54.20 -4.91
CA ASN A 212 42.45 54.49 -3.48
C ASN A 212 41.78 55.85 -3.17
N ALA A 213 41.90 56.84 -4.04
CA ALA A 213 41.18 58.11 -3.91
C ALA A 213 39.69 57.94 -4.23
N LEU A 214 39.36 57.21 -5.31
CA LEU A 214 38.00 56.97 -5.79
C LEU A 214 37.16 56.16 -4.79
N SER A 215 37.70 55.05 -4.29
CA SER A 215 37.05 54.21 -3.25
C SER A 215 36.74 55.01 -1.98
N ARG A 216 37.71 55.80 -1.48
CA ARG A 216 37.49 56.70 -0.33
C ARG A 216 36.40 57.74 -0.59
N THR A 217 36.29 58.30 -1.80
CA THR A 217 35.18 59.23 -2.11
C THR A 217 33.82 58.56 -2.19
N LEU A 218 33.74 57.31 -2.67
CA LEU A 218 32.49 56.54 -2.72
C LEU A 218 32.03 56.11 -1.30
N LEU A 219 32.96 55.68 -0.44
CA LEU A 219 32.66 55.31 0.95
C LEU A 219 32.14 56.48 1.80
N ILE A 220 32.66 57.68 1.58
CA ILE A 220 32.15 58.89 2.26
C ILE A 220 30.70 59.20 1.82
N ALA A 221 30.34 58.92 0.57
CA ALA A 221 28.96 59.07 0.10
C ALA A 221 28.01 58.01 0.69
N SER A 222 28.50 56.81 1.02
CA SER A 222 27.71 55.72 1.64
C SER A 222 27.62 55.78 3.17
N LYS A 223 28.07 56.87 3.82
CA LYS A 223 28.01 57.11 5.27
C LYS A 223 28.82 56.15 6.18
N GLN A 224 29.63 55.23 5.64
CA GLN A 224 30.41 54.26 6.43
C GLN A 224 31.82 54.75 6.83
N TYR A 225 31.96 55.96 7.37
CA TYR A 225 33.26 56.45 7.85
C TYR A 225 33.11 57.25 9.15
N GLU A 226 33.51 56.65 10.27
CA GLU A 226 33.47 57.25 11.61
C GLU A 226 34.82 57.08 12.31
N ASN A 227 35.54 58.19 12.53
CA ASN A 227 36.81 58.19 13.25
C ASN A 227 36.57 58.47 14.74
N GLN A 228 36.89 57.51 15.61
CA GLN A 228 36.98 57.73 17.05
C GLN A 228 38.44 57.82 17.49
N THR A 229 38.80 58.91 18.18
CA THR A 229 40.13 59.12 18.77
C THR A 229 40.09 58.91 20.29
N ILE A 230 40.66 57.80 20.75
CA ILE A 230 40.87 57.52 22.18
C ILE A 230 42.37 57.64 22.48
N THR A 231 42.75 58.44 23.47
CA THR A 231 44.14 58.59 23.91
C THR A 231 44.44 57.63 25.06
N GLN A 232 45.30 56.64 24.82
CA GLN A 232 45.66 55.63 25.82
C GLN A 232 47.17 55.60 26.07
N HIS A 233 47.57 55.47 27.34
CA HIS A 233 48.96 55.46 27.77
C HIS A 233 49.49 54.03 27.93
N ILE A 234 50.07 53.45 26.87
CA ILE A 234 50.60 52.07 26.93
C ILE A 234 52.04 51.99 26.40
N ARG A 235 52.94 51.50 27.26
CA ARG A 235 54.22 50.89 26.90
C ARG A 235 53.96 49.38 26.82
N GLU A 236 53.89 48.84 25.60
CA GLU A 236 53.32 47.50 25.32
C GLU A 236 54.25 46.31 25.65
N THR A 237 55.51 46.57 26.00
CA THR A 237 56.48 45.52 26.36
C THR A 237 56.56 45.33 27.87
N ASP A 238 56.26 44.13 28.36
CA ASP A 238 56.58 43.69 29.73
C ASP A 238 58.09 43.86 29.98
N PRO A 239 58.54 44.40 31.13
CA PRO A 239 59.96 44.57 31.40
C PRO A 239 60.69 43.23 31.37
N ASN A 240 61.93 43.23 30.88
CA ASN A 240 62.78 42.05 30.98
C ASN A 240 63.12 41.75 32.45
N ASP A 241 63.58 40.53 32.74
CA ASP A 241 63.86 40.08 34.11
C ASP A 241 64.83 40.99 34.89
N PHE A 242 65.82 41.58 34.21
CA PHE A 242 66.76 42.51 34.83
C PHE A 242 66.11 43.86 35.15
N GLU A 243 65.36 44.46 34.22
CA GLU A 243 64.63 45.72 34.44
C GLU A 243 63.57 45.58 35.55
N PHE A 244 62.89 44.43 35.59
CA PHE A 244 61.93 44.08 36.63
C PHE A 244 62.61 43.98 38.00
N GLN A 245 63.67 43.18 38.12
CA GLN A 245 64.41 42.97 39.36
C GLN A 245 65.07 44.25 39.89
N GLU A 246 65.70 45.04 39.02
CA GLU A 246 66.28 46.32 39.40
C GLU A 246 65.21 47.29 39.92
N THR A 247 64.04 47.34 39.28
CA THR A 247 62.94 48.20 39.74
C THR A 247 62.35 47.70 41.06
N LEU A 248 62.15 46.39 41.21
CA LEU A 248 61.61 45.77 42.42
C LEU A 248 62.50 46.03 43.64
N HIS A 249 63.80 45.77 43.54
CA HIS A 249 64.72 46.06 44.65
C HIS A 249 64.82 47.56 44.94
N ARG A 250 64.79 48.45 43.94
CA ARG A 250 64.75 49.92 44.18
C ARG A 250 63.51 50.38 44.94
N ILE A 251 62.34 49.78 44.65
CA ILE A 251 61.11 50.04 45.43
C ILE A 251 61.33 49.58 46.87
N LEU A 252 61.81 48.34 47.07
CA LEU A 252 62.04 47.77 48.40
C LEU A 252 63.06 48.56 49.23
N GLU A 253 64.20 48.96 48.66
CA GLU A 253 65.20 49.81 49.32
C GLU A 253 64.64 51.18 49.75
N THR A 254 63.65 51.69 49.02
CA THR A 254 63.03 52.98 49.33
C THR A 254 62.12 52.90 50.56
N VAL A 255 61.44 51.77 50.77
CA VAL A 255 60.37 51.58 51.77
C VAL A 255 60.78 50.72 52.98
N GLN A 256 61.60 49.69 52.80
CA GLN A 256 62.05 48.80 53.88
C GLN A 256 63.15 49.43 54.73
N ASN A 257 63.21 49.03 55.99
CA ASN A 257 64.31 49.31 56.92
C ASN A 257 64.32 48.24 58.04
N ASP A 258 65.18 48.39 59.06
CA ASP A 258 65.26 47.43 60.17
C ASP A 258 63.95 47.31 61.00
N LYS A 259 63.02 48.28 60.90
CA LYS A 259 61.71 48.27 61.57
C LYS A 259 60.52 47.97 60.67
N ASN A 260 60.62 48.19 59.36
CA ASN A 260 59.53 47.98 58.39
C ASN A 260 59.93 46.95 57.34
N LYS A 261 59.15 45.87 57.22
CA LYS A 261 59.32 44.82 56.21
C LYS A 261 58.02 44.61 55.42
N ILE A 262 58.15 44.15 54.18
CA ILE A 262 57.01 43.88 53.29
C ILE A 262 56.93 42.38 53.05
N VAL A 263 55.73 41.85 53.16
CA VAL A 263 55.39 40.46 52.82
C VAL A 263 54.48 40.50 51.59
N MET A 264 54.84 39.80 50.52
CA MET A 264 54.08 39.79 49.27
C MET A 264 53.24 38.52 49.19
N VAL A 265 51.92 38.64 49.07
CA VAL A 265 51.02 37.49 48.92
C VAL A 265 50.61 37.40 47.45
N LEU A 266 50.92 36.30 46.78
CA LEU A 266 50.62 36.07 45.37
C LEU A 266 49.48 35.05 45.28
N ASP A 267 48.23 35.52 45.34
CA ASP A 267 47.04 34.69 45.49
C ASP A 267 46.40 34.31 44.14
N ASN A 268 45.54 33.29 44.16
CA ASN A 268 44.74 32.77 43.04
C ASN A 268 45.54 32.24 41.83
N ILE A 269 46.79 31.83 42.00
CA ILE A 269 47.57 31.18 40.93
C ILE A 269 46.94 29.85 40.46
N ASP A 270 46.17 29.21 41.34
CA ASP A 270 45.43 27.98 41.07
C ASP A 270 44.12 28.20 40.28
N ARG A 271 43.73 29.46 39.99
CA ARG A 271 42.55 29.81 39.17
C ARG A 271 42.86 30.17 37.72
N LEU A 272 44.12 30.21 37.33
CA LEU A 272 44.53 30.45 35.94
C LEU A 272 44.18 29.24 35.05
N PRO A 273 43.93 29.44 33.74
CA PRO A 273 43.77 28.33 32.80
C PRO A 273 45.02 27.43 32.76
N THR A 274 44.77 26.13 32.62
CA THR A 274 45.77 25.05 32.45
C THR A 274 47.00 25.46 31.63
N GLU A 275 46.78 26.00 30.44
CA GLU A 275 47.81 26.32 29.44
C GLU A 275 48.71 27.50 29.88
N GLU A 276 48.15 28.45 30.64
CA GLU A 276 48.85 29.68 31.05
C GLU A 276 49.63 29.51 32.38
N ILE A 277 49.28 28.50 33.19
CA ILE A 277 49.86 28.25 34.52
C ILE A 277 51.40 28.21 34.47
N SER A 278 52.00 27.50 33.51
CA SER A 278 53.47 27.40 33.41
C SER A 278 54.16 28.73 33.09
N GLN A 279 53.49 29.60 32.32
CA GLN A 279 54.01 30.93 31.97
C GLN A 279 53.96 31.87 33.19
N TYR A 280 52.81 31.95 33.86
CA TYR A 280 52.67 32.76 35.07
C TYR A 280 53.51 32.21 36.24
N TRP A 281 53.63 30.88 36.39
CA TRP A 281 54.54 30.28 37.38
C TRP A 281 56.00 30.65 37.12
N SER A 282 56.42 30.70 35.85
CA SER A 282 57.75 31.15 35.46
C SER A 282 57.97 32.64 35.77
N ALA A 283 56.95 33.48 35.57
CA ALA A 283 57.00 34.91 35.91
C ALA A 283 57.03 35.14 37.44
N VAL A 284 56.27 34.36 38.21
CA VAL A 284 56.34 34.34 39.69
C VAL A 284 57.71 33.88 40.18
N ARG A 285 58.29 32.82 39.60
CA ARG A 285 59.67 32.40 39.89
C ARG A 285 60.70 33.48 39.55
N SER A 286 60.41 34.34 38.59
CA SER A 286 61.29 35.44 38.19
C SER A 286 61.33 36.58 39.21
N ILE A 287 60.43 36.62 40.19
CA ILE A 287 60.52 37.44 41.42
C ILE A 287 61.65 36.95 42.35
N PHE A 288 61.99 35.66 42.32
CA PHE A 288 62.91 35.00 43.27
C PHE A 288 64.23 34.50 42.65
N SER A 289 64.49 34.84 41.37
CA SER A 289 65.48 34.16 40.53
C SER A 289 66.96 34.49 40.81
N ASN A 290 67.27 35.40 41.74
CA ASN A 290 68.64 35.86 42.01
C ASN A 290 69.47 34.90 42.91
N ASN A 291 68.90 33.74 43.27
CA ASN A 291 69.39 32.79 44.27
C ASN A 291 70.56 31.89 43.81
N SER A 292 71.68 32.44 43.31
CA SER A 292 72.90 31.64 43.07
C SER A 292 74.24 32.32 43.36
N HIS A 293 74.53 33.52 42.84
CA HIS A 293 75.90 34.08 42.93
C HIS A 293 75.97 35.59 43.21
N GLY A 294 75.50 36.02 44.38
CA GLY A 294 75.78 37.35 44.91
C GLY A 294 75.25 37.55 46.33
N LYS A 295 76.03 38.18 47.21
CA LYS A 295 75.44 38.78 48.43
C LYS A 295 74.52 39.93 47.99
N PRO A 296 73.36 40.15 48.65
CA PRO A 296 72.51 41.30 48.34
C PRO A 296 73.34 42.58 48.49
N LYS A 297 73.30 43.45 47.47
CA LYS A 297 74.13 44.68 47.44
C LYS A 297 73.79 45.63 48.61
N HIS A 298 72.56 45.55 49.13
CA HIS A 298 72.06 46.38 50.22
C HIS A 298 71.25 45.55 51.23
N LYS A 299 71.29 45.91 52.52
CA LYS A 299 70.65 45.17 53.63
C LYS A 299 69.11 45.26 53.64
N ASN A 300 68.54 46.22 52.91
CA ASN A 300 67.12 46.61 52.98
C ASN A 300 66.34 46.28 51.69
N SER A 301 66.79 45.32 50.88
CA SER A 301 66.17 44.97 49.59
C SER A 301 65.55 43.56 49.57
N VAL A 302 65.36 42.94 50.74
CA VAL A 302 64.98 41.52 50.91
C VAL A 302 63.51 41.27 50.56
N ILE A 303 63.26 40.25 49.74
CA ILE A 303 61.94 39.79 49.31
C ILE A 303 61.45 38.68 50.25
N THR A 304 60.24 38.81 50.78
CA THR A 304 59.53 37.73 51.48
C THR A 304 58.17 37.57 50.82
N ALA A 305 57.88 36.38 50.27
CA ALA A 305 56.62 36.12 49.59
C ALA A 305 55.91 34.86 50.09
N ILE A 306 54.58 34.87 49.94
CA ILE A 306 53.66 33.78 50.27
C ILE A 306 52.87 33.47 48.99
N VAL A 307 52.82 32.21 48.59
CA VAL A 307 52.06 31.76 47.41
C VAL A 307 51.09 30.65 47.83
N PRO A 308 49.79 30.95 47.95
CA PRO A 308 48.75 29.93 48.06
C PRO A 308 48.57 29.17 46.74
N TYR A 309 48.55 27.84 46.78
CA TYR A 309 48.29 27.00 45.60
C TYR A 309 47.59 25.69 45.95
N ASP A 310 47.02 25.02 44.95
CA ASP A 310 46.50 23.65 45.05
C ASP A 310 47.39 22.73 44.23
N ARG A 311 48.20 21.90 44.91
CA ARG A 311 49.11 20.97 44.25
C ARG A 311 48.40 19.95 43.35
N GLN A 312 47.18 19.53 43.67
CA GLN A 312 46.46 18.55 42.85
C GLN A 312 45.89 19.19 41.58
N HIS A 313 45.35 20.41 41.70
CA HIS A 313 44.85 21.16 40.55
C HIS A 313 45.98 21.47 39.56
N LEU A 314 47.12 21.98 40.06
CA LEU A 314 48.30 22.32 39.25
C LEU A 314 49.05 21.12 38.66
N LEU A 315 48.78 19.89 39.12
CA LEU A 315 49.33 18.66 38.52
C LEU A 315 48.37 18.10 37.45
N LYS A 316 47.07 17.96 37.77
CA LYS A 316 46.05 17.42 36.85
C LYS A 316 45.85 18.23 35.57
N SER A 317 46.04 19.54 35.64
CA SER A 317 45.96 20.43 34.47
C SER A 317 46.87 19.95 33.34
N SER A 318 48.06 19.45 33.67
CA SER A 318 49.11 19.09 32.72
C SER A 318 49.04 17.67 32.13
N ASP A 319 47.88 17.00 32.25
CA ASP A 319 47.60 15.68 31.66
C ASP A 319 46.41 15.71 30.68
N ILE A 320 45.91 16.91 30.32
CA ILE A 320 44.82 17.11 29.34
C ILE A 320 45.36 17.89 28.14
N ASP A 321 46.17 17.23 27.33
CA ASP A 321 46.38 17.61 25.92
C ASP A 321 46.83 16.38 25.11
N ASP A 322 45.89 15.45 24.86
CA ASP A 322 45.87 14.75 23.58
C ASP A 322 44.47 14.21 23.24
N GLY A 323 44.01 14.51 22.04
CA GLY A 323 42.69 14.13 21.56
C GLY A 323 42.70 12.71 20.99
N GLY A 324 42.31 11.74 21.83
CA GLY A 324 41.89 10.41 21.37
C GLY A 324 43.01 9.43 21.00
N HIS A 325 43.30 8.50 21.90
CA HIS A 325 43.13 7.05 21.67
C HIS A 325 43.53 6.31 22.95
N ALA A 326 42.73 5.32 23.36
CA ALA A 326 43.07 4.46 24.48
C ALA A 326 44.02 3.35 24.01
N ASP A 327 45.31 3.41 24.40
CA ASP A 327 46.02 2.21 24.86
C ASP A 327 47.36 2.46 25.58
N SER A 328 47.73 1.49 26.43
CA SER A 328 49.01 1.33 27.16
C SER A 328 49.28 2.22 28.43
N PRO A 329 49.27 1.63 29.65
CA PRO A 329 49.56 2.33 30.90
C PRO A 329 51.05 2.24 31.28
N LYS A 330 51.90 3.04 30.64
CA LYS A 330 53.31 3.25 31.07
C LYS A 330 53.80 4.66 30.73
N THR A 331 53.90 5.55 31.74
CA THR A 331 55.09 6.38 32.11
C THR A 331 54.77 7.45 33.20
N ASP A 332 53.55 7.50 33.75
CA ASP A 332 53.05 8.52 34.69
C ASP A 332 53.99 8.88 35.86
N ALA A 333 54.71 7.88 36.40
CA ALA A 333 55.62 8.07 37.52
C ALA A 333 56.78 9.04 37.20
N ALA A 334 57.33 9.03 35.99
CA ALA A 334 58.48 9.87 35.61
C ALA A 334 58.08 11.34 35.43
N ILE A 335 56.96 11.58 34.72
CA ILE A 335 56.39 12.91 34.50
C ILE A 335 56.01 13.56 35.86
N SER A 336 55.48 12.78 36.79
CA SER A 336 55.18 13.24 38.15
C SER A 336 56.42 13.67 38.96
N LEU A 337 57.60 13.10 38.67
CA LEU A 337 58.85 13.40 39.38
C LEU A 337 59.50 14.69 38.88
N GLU A 338 59.57 14.90 37.57
CA GLU A 338 60.06 16.16 36.98
C GLU A 338 59.16 17.34 37.36
N LYS A 339 57.83 17.16 37.29
CA LYS A 339 56.86 18.16 37.75
C LYS A 339 57.01 18.43 39.27
N ARG A 340 57.32 17.43 40.11
CA ARG A 340 57.62 17.64 41.54
C ARG A 340 58.89 18.47 41.77
N GLU A 341 59.94 18.30 40.97
CA GLU A 341 61.15 19.13 41.06
C GLU A 341 60.90 20.60 40.71
N LEU A 342 59.98 20.90 39.78
CA LEU A 342 59.63 22.28 39.41
C LEU A 342 59.10 23.09 40.60
N PHE A 343 58.33 22.46 41.49
CA PHE A 343 57.76 23.10 42.68
C PHE A 343 58.69 23.05 43.90
N SER A 344 59.41 21.93 44.11
CA SER A 344 60.30 21.78 45.28
C SER A 344 61.57 22.64 45.24
N LYS A 345 61.84 23.31 44.10
CA LYS A 345 62.95 24.26 43.91
C LYS A 345 62.49 25.73 43.92
N THR A 346 61.19 26.01 44.14
CA THR A 346 60.61 27.37 44.16
C THR A 346 60.39 27.92 45.56
N PHE A 347 60.09 27.05 46.54
CA PHE A 347 59.77 27.45 47.91
C PHE A 347 60.86 27.00 48.88
N ASP A 348 61.22 27.89 49.80
CA ASP A 348 62.14 27.60 50.91
C ASP A 348 61.42 26.87 52.05
N GLU A 349 60.12 27.10 52.19
CA GLU A 349 59.24 26.46 53.17
C GLU A 349 57.85 26.23 52.56
N VAL A 350 57.20 25.11 52.90
CA VAL A 350 55.83 24.79 52.44
C VAL A 350 54.99 24.34 53.63
N LEU A 351 53.90 25.04 53.89
CA LEU A 351 52.92 24.70 54.92
C LEU A 351 51.67 24.08 54.27
N TYR A 352 51.16 23.01 54.86
CA TYR A 352 49.99 22.29 54.35
C TYR A 352 48.69 22.81 54.99
N VAL A 353 47.65 22.98 54.17
CA VAL A 353 46.30 23.39 54.57
C VAL A 353 45.32 22.25 54.31
N ALA A 354 44.78 21.69 55.39
CA ALA A 354 43.78 20.63 55.31
C ALA A 354 42.40 21.19 54.87
N PRO A 355 41.60 20.43 54.09
CA PRO A 355 40.24 20.83 53.76
C PRO A 355 39.33 20.91 55.00
N PRO A 356 38.37 21.86 55.06
CA PRO A 356 37.45 22.01 56.19
C PRO A 356 36.51 20.81 56.28
N VAL A 357 36.49 20.15 57.44
CA VAL A 357 35.57 19.04 57.74
C VAL A 357 34.35 19.59 58.48
N MET A 358 33.21 19.68 57.79
CA MET A 358 31.94 20.04 58.39
C MET A 358 31.39 18.85 59.20
N SER A 359 31.52 18.90 60.53
CA SER A 359 30.98 17.89 61.46
C SER A 359 29.45 17.92 61.56
N ASN A 360 28.79 19.02 61.16
CA ASN A 360 27.34 19.17 61.18
C ASN A 360 26.84 20.04 60.00
N SER A 361 26.69 19.42 58.83
CA SER A 361 26.19 20.10 57.62
C SER A 361 24.70 20.43 57.66
N ARG A 362 23.93 19.70 58.47
CA ARG A 362 22.48 19.86 58.57
C ARG A 362 22.12 21.19 59.25
N ASP A 363 22.64 21.43 60.45
CA ASP A 363 22.29 22.64 61.21
C ASP A 363 22.79 23.90 60.48
N PHE A 364 23.91 23.79 59.74
CA PHE A 364 24.38 24.85 58.85
C PHE A 364 23.40 25.12 57.70
N PHE A 365 22.91 24.07 57.04
CA PHE A 365 21.89 24.19 55.98
C PHE A 365 20.59 24.80 56.52
N GLU A 366 20.05 24.28 57.63
CA GLU A 366 18.82 24.78 58.26
C GLU A 366 18.95 26.26 58.67
N THR A 367 20.09 26.66 59.24
CA THR A 367 20.37 28.06 59.57
C THR A 367 20.45 28.94 58.32
N LYS A 368 21.09 28.48 57.25
CA LYS A 368 21.31 29.26 56.02
C LYS A 368 20.04 29.37 55.16
N ILE A 369 19.22 28.32 55.06
CA ILE A 369 17.97 28.38 54.29
C ILE A 369 16.92 29.23 55.02
N ALA A 370 16.91 29.24 56.35
CA ALA A 370 16.08 30.16 57.15
C ALA A 370 16.54 31.63 57.03
N GLN A 371 17.83 31.89 56.80
CA GLN A 371 18.33 33.23 56.44
C GLN A 371 17.90 33.63 55.02
N ALA A 372 18.03 32.73 54.04
CA ALA A 372 17.69 33.03 52.65
C ALA A 372 16.18 33.19 52.38
N LEU A 373 15.32 32.49 53.13
CA LEU A 373 13.85 32.53 53.01
C LEU A 373 13.16 32.85 54.35
N PRO A 374 13.34 34.06 54.92
CA PRO A 374 12.96 34.38 56.31
C PRO A 374 11.44 34.36 56.58
N HIS A 375 10.61 34.45 55.54
CA HIS A 375 9.15 34.40 55.64
C HIS A 375 8.55 33.02 55.38
N TYR A 376 9.35 32.05 54.94
CA TYR A 376 8.87 30.71 54.58
C TYR A 376 8.99 29.75 55.78
N LYS A 377 7.88 29.10 56.16
CA LYS A 377 7.76 28.36 57.43
C LYS A 377 7.43 26.86 57.29
N ASN A 378 7.44 26.30 56.08
CA ASN A 378 7.14 24.87 55.90
C ASN A 378 8.34 24.00 56.27
N GLY A 379 8.43 23.62 57.55
CA GLY A 379 9.56 22.84 58.08
C GLY A 379 9.75 21.45 57.45
N ASP A 380 8.65 20.80 57.01
CA ASP A 380 8.74 19.50 56.32
C ASP A 380 9.33 19.66 54.92
N GLU A 381 8.93 20.70 54.19
CA GLU A 381 9.40 20.98 52.83
C GLU A 381 10.86 21.49 52.82
N LEU A 382 11.25 22.32 53.80
CA LEU A 382 12.65 22.69 54.04
C LEU A 382 13.52 21.45 54.35
N PHE A 383 13.02 20.52 55.17
CA PHE A 383 13.72 19.29 55.51
C PHE A 383 13.82 18.33 54.31
N ARG A 384 12.77 18.19 53.49
CA ARG A 384 12.79 17.42 52.24
C ARG A 384 13.75 18.02 51.22
N THR A 385 13.82 19.35 51.11
CA THR A 385 14.82 20.05 50.28
C THR A 385 16.25 19.71 50.71
N TYR A 386 16.55 19.64 52.02
CA TYR A 386 17.83 19.14 52.52
C TYR A 386 18.05 17.64 52.18
N LEU A 387 17.02 16.80 52.24
CA LEU A 387 17.11 15.39 51.85
C LEU A 387 17.35 15.20 50.35
N ILE A 388 16.80 16.06 49.49
CA ILE A 388 17.04 16.06 48.04
C ILE A 388 18.49 16.49 47.75
N PHE A 389 18.92 17.61 48.33
CA PHE A 389 20.30 18.10 48.26
C PHE A 389 21.33 17.02 48.66
N SER A 390 21.14 16.40 49.83
CA SER A 390 22.04 15.38 50.33
C SER A 390 21.98 14.08 49.51
N ALA A 391 20.79 13.63 49.09
CA ALA A 391 20.65 12.40 48.30
C ALA A 391 21.41 12.46 46.96
N VAL A 392 21.44 13.61 46.30
CA VAL A 392 22.11 13.77 44.99
C VAL A 392 23.61 14.03 45.15
N LEU A 393 24.02 14.89 46.09
CA LEU A 393 25.42 15.34 46.16
C LEU A 393 26.34 14.43 46.99
N THR A 394 25.84 13.63 47.95
CA THR A 394 26.71 12.76 48.77
C THR A 394 27.47 11.73 47.91
N GLY A 395 26.93 11.36 46.75
CA GLY A 395 27.48 10.32 45.87
C GLY A 395 28.84 10.59 45.21
N LYS A 396 29.40 11.81 45.29
CA LYS A 396 30.67 12.16 44.60
C LYS A 396 31.92 12.27 45.49
N ASN A 397 31.82 12.63 46.78
CA ASN A 397 33.00 12.71 47.68
C ASN A 397 32.68 12.75 49.20
N GLY A 398 31.45 12.43 49.63
CA GLY A 398 31.11 12.25 51.06
C GLY A 398 31.04 13.50 51.96
N HIS A 399 31.62 14.65 51.57
CA HIS A 399 31.60 15.90 52.34
C HIS A 399 31.28 17.12 51.47
N PHE A 400 30.50 18.07 52.00
CA PHE A 400 30.11 19.31 51.33
C PHE A 400 30.89 20.49 51.90
N THR A 401 31.27 21.44 51.05
CA THR A 401 31.83 22.72 51.51
C THR A 401 30.72 23.70 51.90
N PRO A 402 30.96 24.64 52.83
CA PRO A 402 30.00 25.70 53.17
C PRO A 402 29.51 26.48 51.93
N ARG A 403 30.42 26.74 50.98
CA ARG A 403 30.14 27.43 49.72
C ARG A 403 29.17 26.67 48.80
N GLN A 404 29.27 25.34 48.73
CA GLN A 404 28.32 24.51 47.97
C GLN A 404 26.90 24.58 48.56
N ILE A 405 26.78 24.55 49.89
CA ILE A 405 25.51 24.70 50.60
C ILE A 405 24.92 26.09 50.35
N ILE A 406 25.73 27.14 50.47
CA ILE A 406 25.32 28.53 50.23
C ILE A 406 24.85 28.75 48.78
N SER A 407 25.58 28.23 47.79
CA SER A 407 25.19 28.34 46.37
C SER A 407 23.83 27.69 46.13
N PHE A 408 23.67 26.42 46.53
CA PHE A 408 22.42 25.69 46.34
C PHE A 408 21.22 26.38 47.00
N ILE A 409 21.40 26.94 48.21
CA ILE A 409 20.36 27.68 48.91
C ILE A 409 20.01 28.99 48.18
N ASN A 410 21.00 29.74 47.70
CA ASN A 410 20.78 30.96 46.92
C ASN A 410 20.05 30.67 45.59
N ASP A 411 20.40 29.57 44.92
CA ASP A 411 19.76 29.11 43.68
C ASP A 411 18.31 28.68 43.92
N ALA A 412 18.06 27.89 44.98
CA ALA A 412 16.73 27.39 45.34
C ALA A 412 15.80 28.52 45.79
N ALA A 413 16.27 29.39 46.69
CA ALA A 413 15.55 30.59 47.09
C ALA A 413 15.32 31.55 45.90
N GLY A 414 16.26 31.59 44.96
CA GLY A 414 16.16 32.37 43.72
C GLY A 414 15.03 31.92 42.82
N MET A 415 15.04 30.65 42.39
CA MET A 415 14.00 30.09 41.52
C MET A 415 12.63 30.10 42.19
N PHE A 416 12.54 29.73 43.47
CA PHE A 416 11.27 29.74 44.22
C PHE A 416 10.68 31.16 44.35
N SER A 417 11.52 32.17 44.57
CA SER A 417 11.11 33.59 44.62
C SER A 417 10.69 34.11 43.23
N MET A 418 11.43 33.72 42.17
CA MET A 418 11.14 34.11 40.78
C MET A 418 9.74 33.66 40.34
N HIS A 419 9.39 32.40 40.61
CA HIS A 419 8.06 31.84 40.33
C HIS A 419 7.01 32.16 41.41
N GLN A 420 7.27 33.12 42.31
CA GLN A 420 6.33 33.56 43.36
C GLN A 420 5.73 32.40 44.20
N GLY A 421 6.49 31.32 44.40
CA GLY A 421 6.04 30.11 45.11
C GLY A 421 4.94 29.31 44.41
N GLU A 422 4.78 29.44 43.10
CA GLU A 422 3.91 28.62 42.26
C GLU A 422 4.29 27.13 42.28
N PHE A 423 5.57 26.84 42.08
CA PHE A 423 6.11 25.49 42.17
C PHE A 423 6.59 25.16 43.60
N PRO A 424 6.38 23.93 44.10
CA PRO A 424 6.89 23.49 45.40
C PRO A 424 8.42 23.68 45.49
N LEU A 425 8.91 24.07 46.67
CA LEU A 425 10.34 24.25 46.93
C LEU A 425 11.10 22.92 46.72
N THR A 426 10.45 21.78 46.96
CA THR A 426 11.01 20.45 46.65
C THR A 426 11.11 20.19 45.15
N THR A 427 10.19 20.68 44.32
CA THR A 427 10.26 20.56 42.85
C THR A 427 11.37 21.45 42.30
N VAL A 428 11.50 22.68 42.81
CA VAL A 428 12.63 23.58 42.53
C VAL A 428 13.98 22.97 42.95
N ALA A 429 14.03 22.31 44.11
CA ALA A 429 15.23 21.59 44.57
C ALA A 429 15.61 20.42 43.66
N VAL A 430 14.62 19.68 43.15
CA VAL A 430 14.85 18.63 42.13
C VAL A 430 15.37 19.25 40.84
N TYR A 431 14.76 20.35 40.35
CA TYR A 431 15.25 21.05 39.15
C TYR A 431 16.73 21.40 39.28
N ILE A 432 17.14 22.08 40.36
CA ILE A 432 18.53 22.51 40.57
C ILE A 432 19.49 21.32 40.64
N CYS A 433 19.09 20.21 41.28
CA CYS A 433 19.90 19.00 41.34
C CYS A 433 20.09 18.29 39.99
N PHE A 434 19.17 18.46 39.04
CA PHE A 434 19.17 17.79 37.72
C PHE A 434 19.33 18.76 36.54
N ARG A 435 19.50 20.06 36.82
CA ARG A 435 19.47 21.17 35.86
C ARG A 435 20.29 20.89 34.60
N GLU A 436 21.57 20.55 34.77
CA GLU A 436 22.49 20.24 33.67
C GLU A 436 21.97 19.12 32.75
N LYS A 437 21.31 18.10 33.30
CA LYS A 437 20.72 17.00 32.50
C LYS A 437 19.46 17.44 31.77
N ILE A 438 18.59 18.22 32.43
CA ILE A 438 17.33 18.72 31.87
C ILE A 438 17.61 19.76 30.76
N GLU A 439 18.54 20.68 30.98
CA GLU A 439 18.97 21.67 29.98
C GLU A 439 19.69 21.01 28.78
N THR A 440 20.43 19.90 29.00
CA THR A 440 21.10 19.17 27.89
C THR A 440 20.13 18.28 27.11
N ASN A 441 19.12 17.69 27.76
CA ASN A 441 18.10 16.87 27.11
C ASN A 441 16.71 17.07 27.77
N PRO A 442 15.91 18.04 27.32
CA PRO A 442 14.58 18.30 27.86
C PRO A 442 13.62 17.11 27.71
N ALA A 443 13.80 16.29 26.67
CA ALA A 443 12.95 15.12 26.41
C ALA A 443 13.02 14.06 27.52
N ILE A 444 14.05 14.08 28.37
CA ILE A 444 14.16 13.19 29.53
C ILE A 444 12.97 13.33 30.50
N LEU A 445 12.28 14.48 30.49
CA LEU A 445 11.06 14.69 31.29
C LEU A 445 9.86 13.87 30.79
N THR A 446 9.87 13.38 29.54
CA THR A 446 8.86 12.42 29.05
C THR A 446 9.07 11.00 29.58
N GLU A 447 10.27 10.65 30.04
CA GLU A 447 10.60 9.29 30.47
C GLU A 447 9.98 8.98 31.85
N PRO A 448 9.14 7.93 31.99
CA PRO A 448 8.56 7.55 33.28
C PRO A 448 9.60 7.22 34.36
N SER A 449 10.83 6.90 33.96
CA SER A 449 11.97 6.48 34.78
C SER A 449 12.96 7.57 35.19
N PHE A 450 12.85 8.81 34.67
CA PHE A 450 13.85 9.87 34.88
C PHE A 450 14.14 10.14 36.38
N LEU A 451 13.08 10.24 37.20
CA LEU A 451 13.18 10.45 38.63
C LEU A 451 13.09 9.14 39.42
N ASP A 452 14.15 8.81 40.16
CA ASP A 452 14.15 7.67 41.08
C ASP A 452 12.96 7.75 42.06
N ARG A 453 12.40 6.59 42.37
CA ARG A 453 11.27 6.39 43.28
C ARG A 453 11.52 6.96 44.68
N LYS A 454 12.78 7.12 45.10
CA LYS A 454 13.14 7.83 46.34
C LYS A 454 12.95 9.34 46.22
N LEU A 455 13.31 9.94 45.08
CA LEU A 455 13.17 11.38 44.83
C LEU A 455 11.71 11.79 44.61
N ARG A 456 10.92 11.04 43.82
CA ARG A 456 9.46 11.26 43.69
C ARG A 456 8.70 11.16 45.02
N LYS A 457 9.25 10.50 46.06
CA LYS A 457 8.67 10.52 47.42
C LYS A 457 9.06 11.74 48.24
N LEU A 458 10.22 12.34 47.95
CA LEU A 458 10.71 13.54 48.63
C LEU A 458 10.08 14.81 48.05
N ALA A 459 9.82 14.84 46.74
CA ALA A 459 9.04 15.86 46.05
C ALA A 459 7.66 15.28 45.63
N PRO A 460 6.64 15.33 46.51
CA PRO A 460 5.31 14.76 46.25
C PRO A 460 4.46 15.70 45.38
N ASP A 461 4.89 15.90 44.16
CA ASP A 461 4.22 16.74 43.16
C ASP A 461 3.61 15.82 42.08
N ALA A 462 2.32 15.98 41.80
CA ALA A 462 1.56 15.09 40.93
C ALA A 462 1.96 15.23 39.46
N ASP A 463 2.37 16.46 39.09
CA ASP A 463 2.69 16.89 37.73
C ASP A 463 4.12 17.44 37.69
N ILE A 464 5.00 16.81 38.47
CA ILE A 464 6.41 17.19 38.63
C ILE A 464 7.13 17.30 37.28
N GLU A 465 6.82 16.44 36.29
CA GLU A 465 7.42 16.51 34.96
C GLU A 465 7.02 17.80 34.21
N ALA A 466 5.74 18.20 34.26
CA ALA A 466 5.24 19.43 33.65
C ALA A 466 5.77 20.68 34.38
N ASN A 467 5.81 20.65 35.72
CA ASN A 467 6.38 21.73 36.52
C ASN A 467 7.91 21.87 36.31
N LEU A 468 8.64 20.78 36.07
CA LEU A 468 10.07 20.85 35.70
C LEU A 468 10.28 21.43 34.29
N ALA A 469 9.40 21.13 33.34
CA ALA A 469 9.41 21.75 32.02
C ALA A 469 9.05 23.25 32.10
N ALA A 470 8.08 23.61 32.93
CA ALA A 470 7.68 24.99 33.20
C ALA A 470 8.84 25.83 33.80
N ILE A 471 9.61 25.25 34.73
CA ILE A 471 10.83 25.89 35.29
C ILE A 471 11.94 25.98 34.23
N LEU A 472 12.11 24.97 33.36
CA LEU A 472 13.10 24.98 32.28
C LEU A 472 12.84 26.10 31.27
N TYR A 473 11.62 26.17 30.74
CA TYR A 473 11.24 27.12 29.69
C TYR A 473 10.80 28.48 30.25
N ASN A 474 10.59 28.59 31.57
CA ASN A 474 10.06 29.76 32.26
C ASN A 474 8.71 30.24 31.68
N VAL A 475 7.76 29.31 31.58
CA VAL A 475 6.39 29.50 31.09
C VAL A 475 5.40 28.68 31.93
N ASP A 476 4.11 28.91 31.75
CA ASP A 476 3.05 28.13 32.42
C ASP A 476 3.10 26.65 32.00
N ALA A 477 2.66 25.74 32.88
CA ALA A 477 2.82 24.28 32.70
C ALA A 477 2.20 23.74 31.40
N ASP A 478 1.06 24.27 30.95
CA ASP A 478 0.41 23.84 29.70
C ASP A 478 1.26 24.22 28.46
N LEU A 479 1.81 25.45 28.44
CA LEU A 479 2.69 25.92 27.36
C LEU A 479 4.05 25.20 27.36
N ALA A 480 4.51 24.77 28.54
CA ALA A 480 5.71 23.95 28.67
C ALA A 480 5.54 22.54 28.07
N LEU A 481 4.33 21.98 28.13
CA LEU A 481 4.00 20.72 27.46
C LEU A 481 3.90 20.88 25.94
N GLU A 482 3.33 21.98 25.45
CA GLU A 482 3.32 22.33 24.01
C GLU A 482 4.75 22.36 23.44
N LEU A 483 5.65 23.13 24.06
CA LEU A 483 7.06 23.24 23.64
C LEU A 483 7.82 21.89 23.66
N LEU A 484 7.37 20.94 24.49
CA LEU A 484 8.07 19.68 24.75
C LEU A 484 7.52 18.51 23.92
N LEU A 485 6.22 18.52 23.60
CA LEU A 485 5.51 17.44 22.91
C LEU A 485 5.13 17.76 21.47
N ASP A 486 4.63 18.95 21.16
CA ASP A 486 3.95 19.21 19.88
C ASP A 486 4.89 19.00 18.68
N SER A 487 6.11 19.55 18.76
CA SER A 487 7.15 19.35 17.73
C SER A 487 7.56 17.89 17.55
N ARG A 488 7.53 17.09 18.63
CA ARG A 488 7.88 15.67 18.61
C ARG A 488 6.74 14.81 18.07
N ILE A 489 5.50 15.08 18.48
CA ILE A 489 4.31 14.43 17.92
C ILE A 489 4.22 14.74 16.42
N ALA A 490 4.47 15.99 16.01
CA ALA A 490 4.47 16.37 14.60
C ALA A 490 5.54 15.62 13.79
N ALA A 491 6.79 15.57 14.27
CA ALA A 491 7.87 14.84 13.61
C ALA A 491 7.64 13.32 13.59
N ALA A 492 7.17 12.75 14.70
CA ALA A 492 6.87 11.31 14.79
C ALA A 492 5.70 10.91 13.89
N SER A 493 4.71 11.79 13.71
CA SER A 493 3.58 11.58 12.79
C SER A 493 4.04 11.34 11.36
N ILE A 494 5.06 12.07 10.89
CA ILE A 494 5.60 11.93 9.52
C ILE A 494 6.86 11.06 9.41
N SER A 495 7.28 10.42 10.51
CA SER A 495 8.45 9.54 10.53
C SER A 495 8.20 8.27 9.71
N THR A 496 9.26 7.59 9.25
CA THR A 496 9.13 6.36 8.44
C THR A 496 8.60 5.14 9.20
N THR A 497 8.43 5.23 10.53
CA THR A 497 7.93 4.15 11.38
C THR A 497 7.10 4.69 12.53
N SER A 498 5.92 4.11 12.79
CA SER A 498 5.04 4.49 13.91
C SER A 498 5.63 4.33 15.33
N ALA A 499 6.83 3.75 15.47
CA ALA A 499 7.48 3.45 16.75
C ALA A 499 7.65 4.67 17.67
N GLU A 500 8.16 5.81 17.18
CA GLU A 500 8.29 7.01 18.03
C GLU A 500 6.92 7.58 18.42
N LEU A 501 5.93 7.52 17.51
CA LEU A 501 4.57 7.95 17.80
C LEU A 501 3.91 7.05 18.85
N TYR A 502 4.19 5.74 18.84
CA TYR A 502 3.74 4.79 19.86
C TYR A 502 4.40 5.06 21.22
N GLU A 503 5.70 5.32 21.27
CA GLU A 503 6.39 5.72 22.51
C GLU A 503 5.81 7.02 23.10
N LEU A 504 5.58 8.03 22.25
CA LEU A 504 4.93 9.28 22.64
C LEU A 504 3.49 9.05 23.12
N SER A 505 2.74 8.10 22.53
CA SER A 505 1.36 7.79 22.93
C SER A 505 1.22 7.27 24.37
N ILE A 506 2.31 6.78 24.97
CA ILE A 506 2.39 6.32 26.37
C ILE A 506 2.76 7.47 27.32
N SER A 507 3.28 8.59 26.80
CA SER A 507 3.74 9.72 27.60
C SER A 507 2.58 10.54 28.20
N LYS A 508 2.80 11.11 29.39
CA LYS A 508 1.86 12.07 30.00
C LYS A 508 1.72 13.30 29.09
N GLY A 509 0.48 13.65 28.75
CA GLY A 509 0.16 14.85 27.96
C GLY A 509 -0.16 14.58 26.49
N PHE A 510 0.13 13.39 25.95
CA PHE A 510 -0.17 13.06 24.55
C PHE A 510 -1.66 13.21 24.21
N ASP A 511 -2.56 12.60 25.00
CA ASP A 511 -4.02 12.72 24.85
C ASP A 511 -4.53 14.18 24.88
N LEU A 512 -3.77 15.12 25.46
CA LEU A 512 -4.14 16.54 25.55
C LEU A 512 -3.63 17.39 24.38
N ARG A 513 -2.61 16.92 23.65
CA ARG A 513 -1.94 17.69 22.58
C ARG A 513 -2.17 17.12 21.17
N VAL A 514 -2.28 15.79 21.03
CA VAL A 514 -2.27 15.10 19.72
C VAL A 514 -3.32 15.62 18.74
N ASP A 515 -4.53 15.95 19.21
CA ASP A 515 -5.61 16.46 18.37
C ASP A 515 -5.29 17.87 17.80
N GLU A 516 -4.81 18.78 18.66
CA GLU A 516 -4.37 20.12 18.25
C GLU A 516 -3.16 20.05 17.32
N VAL A 517 -2.21 19.14 17.56
CA VAL A 517 -1.05 18.94 16.68
C VAL A 517 -1.52 18.53 15.28
N VAL A 518 -2.39 17.53 15.16
CA VAL A 518 -2.94 17.09 13.86
C VAL A 518 -3.66 18.23 13.16
N GLN A 519 -4.53 18.97 13.85
CA GLN A 519 -5.26 20.11 13.25
C GLN A 519 -4.32 21.22 12.76
N ASN A 520 -3.29 21.57 13.55
CA ASN A 520 -2.37 22.66 13.22
C ASN A 520 -1.38 22.29 12.09
N THR A 521 -0.92 21.04 12.03
CA THR A 521 0.14 20.60 11.10
C THR A 521 -0.36 19.88 9.85
N ALA A 522 -1.62 19.44 9.81
CA ALA A 522 -2.19 18.75 8.65
C ALA A 522 -2.03 19.51 7.32
N SER A 523 -2.31 20.82 7.31
CA SER A 523 -2.17 21.65 6.10
C SER A 523 -0.72 21.73 5.59
N GLU A 524 0.26 21.68 6.50
CA GLU A 524 1.70 21.62 6.17
C GLU A 524 2.06 20.23 5.61
N TRP A 525 1.61 19.15 6.24
CA TRP A 525 1.82 17.77 5.77
C TRP A 525 1.22 17.53 4.37
N ILE A 526 0.02 18.05 4.11
CA ILE A 526 -0.64 17.97 2.79
C ILE A 526 0.17 18.76 1.74
N SER A 527 0.69 19.93 2.12
CA SER A 527 1.51 20.76 1.24
C SER A 527 2.90 20.18 0.96
N ALA A 528 3.47 19.42 1.91
CA ALA A 528 4.77 18.75 1.77
C ALA A 528 4.68 17.38 1.09
N GLY A 529 3.51 16.72 1.12
CA GLY A 529 3.31 15.34 0.66
C GLY A 529 3.44 14.29 1.77
N ASP A 530 3.74 14.70 3.01
CA ASP A 530 3.96 13.80 4.15
C ASP A 530 2.66 13.27 4.79
N PHE A 531 1.49 13.79 4.38
CA PHE A 531 0.18 13.39 4.95
C PHE A 531 -0.13 11.89 4.77
N GLU A 532 0.37 11.27 3.70
CA GLU A 532 0.27 9.82 3.47
C GLU A 532 0.98 9.00 4.56
N GLN A 533 2.17 9.45 4.99
CA GLN A 533 2.90 8.84 6.09
C GLN A 533 2.21 9.06 7.43
N ALA A 534 1.65 10.26 7.65
CA ALA A 534 0.84 10.57 8.83
C ALA A 534 -0.38 9.65 8.96
N ILE A 535 -1.17 9.47 7.89
CA ILE A 535 -2.32 8.55 7.89
C ILE A 535 -1.87 7.13 8.25
N THR A 536 -0.76 6.66 7.68
CA THR A 536 -0.22 5.31 7.92
C THR A 536 0.17 5.12 9.39
N ASN A 537 0.97 6.05 9.95
CA ASN A 537 1.42 5.96 11.34
C ASN A 537 0.28 6.05 12.35
N TYR A 538 -0.72 6.93 12.10
CA TYR A 538 -1.91 6.99 12.96
C TYR A 538 -2.80 5.75 12.81
N ALA A 539 -2.92 5.14 11.64
CA ALA A 539 -3.68 3.90 11.46
C ALA A 539 -3.07 2.73 12.24
N GLU A 540 -1.74 2.60 12.22
CA GLU A 540 -1.02 1.62 13.03
C GLU A 540 -1.24 1.88 14.54
N LEU A 541 -1.02 3.12 15.00
CA LEU A 541 -1.24 3.50 16.40
C LEU A 541 -2.68 3.17 16.85
N LEU A 542 -3.68 3.65 16.11
CA LEU A 542 -5.10 3.56 16.47
C LEU A 542 -5.62 2.12 16.48
N SER A 543 -4.90 1.15 15.91
CA SER A 543 -5.23 -0.28 16.02
C SER A 543 -5.12 -0.80 17.46
N GLU A 544 -4.09 -0.39 18.21
CA GLU A 544 -3.85 -0.80 19.61
C GLU A 544 -4.22 0.28 20.64
N TYR A 545 -4.27 1.56 20.24
CA TYR A 545 -4.44 2.69 21.13
C TYR A 545 -5.78 2.70 21.89
N LYS A 546 -5.70 3.06 23.18
CA LYS A 546 -6.79 3.07 24.16
C LYS A 546 -6.92 4.39 24.95
N GLY A 547 -6.19 5.44 24.55
CA GLY A 547 -6.35 6.77 25.14
C GLY A 547 -7.67 7.43 24.74
N ASP A 548 -8.04 8.46 25.49
CA ASP A 548 -9.35 9.12 25.35
C ASP A 548 -9.46 9.97 24.06
N SER A 549 -8.32 10.44 23.51
CA SER A 549 -8.24 11.23 22.27
C SER A 549 -8.58 10.46 20.99
N LYS A 550 -8.77 9.14 21.06
CA LYS A 550 -8.92 8.25 19.89
C LYS A 550 -9.94 8.74 18.87
N GLU A 551 -11.14 9.14 19.30
CA GLU A 551 -12.19 9.62 18.39
C GLU A 551 -11.89 11.03 17.83
N GLN A 552 -11.17 11.85 18.58
CA GLN A 552 -10.77 13.20 18.17
C GLN A 552 -9.74 13.14 17.04
N ILE A 553 -8.66 12.36 17.21
CA ILE A 553 -7.65 12.09 16.17
C ILE A 553 -8.32 11.64 14.87
N ILE A 554 -9.24 10.67 14.94
CA ILE A 554 -9.95 10.15 13.76
C ILE A 554 -10.78 11.26 13.08
N ASN A 555 -11.42 12.15 13.83
CA ASN A 555 -12.17 13.26 13.26
C ASN A 555 -11.23 14.29 12.59
N SER A 556 -10.17 14.69 13.27
CA SER A 556 -9.17 15.65 12.78
C SER A 556 -8.47 15.15 11.51
N MET A 557 -8.18 13.84 11.40
CA MET A 557 -7.63 13.24 10.17
C MET A 557 -8.64 13.21 9.01
N ILE A 558 -9.95 13.08 9.27
CA ILE A 558 -11.00 13.22 8.23
C ILE A 558 -11.15 14.68 7.81
N GLU A 559 -11.12 15.62 8.75
CA GLU A 559 -11.24 17.06 8.47
C GLU A 559 -10.03 17.56 7.66
N ALA A 560 -8.81 17.15 8.03
CA ALA A 560 -7.61 17.32 7.22
C ALA A 560 -7.76 16.72 5.80
N PHE A 561 -8.34 15.52 5.69
CA PHE A 561 -8.60 14.91 4.40
C PHE A 561 -9.56 15.72 3.51
N GLU A 562 -10.39 16.63 4.04
CA GLU A 562 -11.19 17.55 3.21
C GLU A 562 -10.33 18.53 2.41
N GLU A 563 -9.14 18.91 2.91
CA GLU A 563 -8.23 19.86 2.26
C GLU A 563 -7.46 19.24 1.07
N VAL A 564 -7.27 17.92 1.06
CA VAL A 564 -6.58 17.18 -0.03
C VAL A 564 -7.30 17.43 -1.36
N THR A 565 -6.65 18.07 -2.33
CA THR A 565 -7.30 18.50 -3.57
C THR A 565 -7.52 17.36 -4.57
N SER A 566 -6.52 16.50 -4.75
CA SER A 566 -6.54 15.31 -5.60
C SER A 566 -5.65 14.21 -5.02
N ILE A 567 -5.96 12.96 -5.36
CA ILE A 567 -5.18 11.77 -4.98
C ILE A 567 -4.57 11.19 -6.25
N SER A 568 -3.25 11.01 -6.28
CA SER A 568 -2.57 10.33 -7.38
C SER A 568 -2.89 8.83 -7.37
N LEU A 569 -3.06 8.26 -8.56
CA LEU A 569 -3.26 6.82 -8.76
C LEU A 569 -1.95 6.08 -9.05
N LEU A 570 -0.91 6.83 -9.45
CA LEU A 570 0.39 6.28 -9.82
C LEU A 570 1.12 5.74 -8.59
N ASN A 571 1.85 4.63 -8.75
CA ASN A 571 2.62 3.97 -7.70
C ASN A 571 1.82 3.63 -6.42
N ARG A 572 0.49 3.56 -6.51
CA ARG A 572 -0.43 3.23 -5.39
C ARG A 572 -0.36 4.19 -4.19
N SER A 573 -0.02 5.46 -4.39
CA SER A 573 -0.09 6.49 -3.33
C SER A 573 -1.52 6.74 -2.80
N PHE A 574 -2.55 6.17 -3.43
CA PHE A 574 -3.91 6.12 -2.86
C PHE A 574 -4.04 5.18 -1.64
N GLU A 575 -3.17 4.18 -1.46
CA GLU A 575 -3.33 3.13 -0.43
C GLU A 575 -3.39 3.70 1.01
N PRO A 576 -2.53 4.64 1.44
CA PRO A 576 -2.62 5.27 2.75
C PRO A 576 -4.00 5.90 3.03
N TYR A 577 -4.58 6.62 2.06
CA TYR A 577 -5.91 7.24 2.23
C TYR A 577 -7.02 6.21 2.43
N LEU A 578 -6.85 4.96 1.97
CA LEU A 578 -7.83 3.89 2.23
C LEU A 578 -7.80 3.44 3.70
N LEU A 579 -6.71 3.65 4.45
CA LEU A 579 -6.66 3.36 5.90
C LEU A 579 -7.59 4.28 6.70
N LEU A 580 -8.00 5.44 6.16
CA LEU A 580 -9.06 6.26 6.76
C LEU A 580 -10.38 5.47 6.90
N LEU A 581 -10.67 4.51 6.01
CA LEU A 581 -11.85 3.65 6.10
C LEU A 581 -11.72 2.63 7.23
N SER A 582 -10.53 2.06 7.47
CA SER A 582 -10.31 1.08 8.55
C SER A 582 -10.33 1.72 9.94
N MET A 583 -9.91 2.99 10.06
CA MET A 583 -9.96 3.76 11.30
C MET A 583 -11.36 4.28 11.67
N THR A 584 -12.27 4.40 10.69
CA THR A 584 -13.55 5.10 10.89
C THR A 584 -14.74 4.19 11.15
N ASN A 585 -15.72 4.69 11.90
CA ASN A 585 -16.99 4.01 12.14
C ASN A 585 -17.83 3.88 10.84
N GLU A 586 -18.49 2.73 10.65
CA GLU A 586 -19.32 2.39 9.47
C GLU A 586 -20.32 3.48 9.03
N ARG A 587 -20.79 4.32 9.97
CA ARG A 587 -21.72 5.43 9.68
C ARG A 587 -21.11 6.55 8.84
N LYS A 588 -19.79 6.75 8.87
CA LYS A 588 -19.07 7.79 8.11
C LYS A 588 -18.58 7.29 6.73
N HIS A 589 -18.53 5.96 6.53
CA HIS A 589 -18.03 5.36 5.28
C HIS A 589 -18.74 5.84 3.99
N PRO A 590 -20.07 6.02 3.91
CA PRO A 590 -20.71 6.43 2.65
C PRO A 590 -20.19 7.76 2.10
N ASP A 591 -19.97 8.73 2.99
CA ASP A 591 -19.50 10.07 2.64
C ASP A 591 -18.00 10.05 2.32
N LEU A 592 -17.21 9.35 3.14
CA LEU A 592 -15.76 9.21 2.93
C LEU A 592 -15.43 8.45 1.64
N VAL A 593 -16.12 7.34 1.33
CA VAL A 593 -15.97 6.59 0.07
C VAL A 593 -16.31 7.48 -1.13
N GLY A 594 -17.41 8.24 -1.06
CA GLY A 594 -17.77 9.19 -2.12
C GLY A 594 -16.71 10.28 -2.34
N LYS A 595 -16.10 10.78 -1.25
CA LYS A 595 -15.02 11.78 -1.30
C LYS A 595 -13.71 11.22 -1.85
N VAL A 596 -13.26 10.06 -1.37
CA VAL A 596 -12.04 9.39 -1.85
C VAL A 596 -12.16 9.11 -3.35
N ILE A 597 -13.23 8.45 -3.81
CA ILE A 597 -13.39 8.17 -5.24
C ILE A 597 -13.44 9.47 -6.08
N LYS A 598 -14.06 10.54 -5.55
CA LYS A 598 -14.13 11.82 -6.26
C LYS A 598 -12.79 12.55 -6.32
N LYS A 599 -11.95 12.46 -5.28
CA LYS A 599 -10.59 13.06 -5.23
C LYS A 599 -9.57 12.25 -6.03
N SER A 600 -9.80 10.95 -6.21
CA SER A 600 -9.01 10.05 -7.06
C SER A 600 -9.38 10.12 -8.56
N LEU A 601 -10.43 10.85 -8.95
CA LEU A 601 -10.73 11.10 -10.37
C LEU A 601 -9.78 12.16 -10.93
N PRO A 602 -9.20 11.96 -12.13
CA PRO A 602 -8.42 13.00 -12.80
C PRO A 602 -9.23 14.28 -13.02
N SER A 603 -8.54 15.43 -13.03
CA SER A 603 -9.20 16.72 -13.26
C SER A 603 -9.85 16.79 -14.64
N LYS A 604 -10.87 17.65 -14.77
CA LYS A 604 -11.51 17.93 -16.07
C LYS A 604 -10.61 18.70 -17.03
N ASP A 605 -9.59 19.37 -16.52
CA ASP A 605 -8.67 20.16 -17.33
C ASP A 605 -7.54 19.31 -17.93
N ASP A 606 -7.24 18.15 -17.32
CA ASP A 606 -6.16 17.23 -17.75
C ASP A 606 -6.63 16.16 -18.75
N VAL A 607 -7.90 16.22 -19.20
CA VAL A 607 -8.52 15.15 -20.02
C VAL A 607 -7.75 14.84 -21.31
N ALA A 608 -7.06 15.83 -21.88
CA ALA A 608 -6.25 15.67 -23.09
C ALA A 608 -4.90 14.94 -22.87
N SER A 609 -4.44 14.77 -21.62
CA SER A 609 -3.24 13.99 -21.31
C SER A 609 -3.53 12.58 -20.79
N LEU A 610 -4.80 12.22 -20.58
CA LEU A 610 -5.17 10.91 -20.00
C LEU A 610 -5.02 9.77 -20.99
N ASP A 611 -4.22 8.79 -20.62
CA ASP A 611 -3.93 7.61 -21.44
C ASP A 611 -4.63 6.33 -20.92
N VAL A 612 -4.22 5.18 -21.44
CA VAL A 612 -4.75 3.87 -21.04
C VAL A 612 -4.28 3.46 -19.65
N SER A 613 -3.03 3.80 -19.28
CA SER A 613 -2.42 3.45 -18.00
C SER A 613 -3.15 4.13 -16.84
N ASP A 614 -3.63 5.37 -17.02
CA ASP A 614 -4.51 6.06 -16.07
C ASP A 614 -5.82 5.28 -15.81
N GLY A 615 -6.42 4.72 -16.88
CA GLY A 615 -7.63 3.89 -16.79
C GLY A 615 -7.39 2.53 -16.11
N LEU A 616 -6.18 1.96 -16.26
CA LEU A 616 -5.76 0.76 -15.53
C LEU A 616 -5.53 1.09 -14.04
N ALA A 617 -4.84 2.19 -13.72
CA ALA A 617 -4.60 2.63 -12.35
C ALA A 617 -5.90 2.96 -11.61
N TRP A 618 -6.88 3.56 -12.30
CA TRP A 618 -8.25 3.74 -11.79
C TRP A 618 -8.92 2.41 -11.43
N SER A 619 -8.72 1.38 -12.25
CA SER A 619 -9.31 0.05 -12.05
C SER A 619 -8.65 -0.69 -10.88
N ASP A 620 -7.32 -0.58 -10.72
CA ASP A 620 -6.57 -1.11 -9.57
C ASP A 620 -6.99 -0.42 -8.25
N PHE A 621 -7.17 0.90 -8.28
CA PHE A 621 -7.73 1.67 -7.17
C PHE A 621 -9.12 1.19 -6.77
N LEU A 622 -10.06 1.05 -7.73
CA LEU A 622 -11.41 0.57 -7.43
C LEU A 622 -11.43 -0.88 -6.94
N SER A 623 -10.55 -1.75 -7.47
CA SER A 623 -10.37 -3.12 -6.99
C SER A 623 -9.92 -3.14 -5.53
N THR A 624 -8.89 -2.34 -5.20
CA THR A 624 -8.32 -2.23 -3.85
C THR A 624 -9.33 -1.64 -2.85
N LEU A 625 -10.04 -0.58 -3.25
CA LEU A 625 -11.13 0.02 -2.47
C LEU A 625 -12.27 -0.98 -2.23
N ARG A 626 -12.71 -1.72 -3.25
CA ARG A 626 -13.75 -2.74 -3.09
C ARG A 626 -13.30 -3.86 -2.16
N SER A 627 -12.04 -4.29 -2.25
CA SER A 627 -11.46 -5.30 -1.35
C SER A 627 -11.48 -4.84 0.12
N GLN A 628 -11.07 -3.58 0.39
CA GLN A 628 -11.16 -2.97 1.72
C GLN A 628 -12.61 -2.90 2.23
N LEU A 629 -13.57 -2.48 1.40
CA LEU A 629 -14.99 -2.42 1.76
C LEU A 629 -15.65 -3.80 1.93
N GLY A 630 -15.16 -4.82 1.23
CA GLY A 630 -15.60 -6.21 1.36
C GLY A 630 -15.33 -6.80 2.75
N LEU A 631 -14.22 -6.41 3.39
CA LEU A 631 -13.93 -6.73 4.80
C LEU A 631 -14.95 -6.09 5.78
N VAL A 632 -15.62 -5.03 5.34
CA VAL A 632 -16.49 -4.14 6.15
C VAL A 632 -17.99 -4.34 5.83
N LYS A 633 -18.35 -5.23 4.89
CA LYS A 633 -19.74 -5.53 4.46
C LYS A 633 -20.51 -4.32 3.91
N THR A 634 -19.84 -3.41 3.20
CA THR A 634 -20.44 -2.16 2.69
C THR A 634 -20.68 -2.12 1.17
N ASP A 635 -20.65 -3.26 0.46
CA ASP A 635 -20.81 -3.40 -1.01
C ASP A 635 -21.93 -2.54 -1.64
N GLY A 636 -23.10 -2.43 -0.98
CA GLY A 636 -24.21 -1.62 -1.49
C GLY A 636 -23.87 -0.13 -1.61
N GLN A 637 -23.03 0.39 -0.71
CA GLN A 637 -22.61 1.80 -0.68
C GLN A 637 -21.63 2.13 -1.81
N PHE A 638 -20.71 1.21 -2.12
CA PHE A 638 -19.79 1.32 -3.25
C PHE A 638 -20.55 1.45 -4.57
N GLY A 639 -21.53 0.58 -4.80
CA GLY A 639 -22.38 0.62 -5.99
C GLY A 639 -23.22 1.91 -6.12
N ASP A 640 -23.66 2.49 -4.99
CA ASP A 640 -24.39 3.77 -5.00
C ASP A 640 -23.47 4.98 -5.22
N ALA A 641 -22.23 4.95 -4.72
CA ALA A 641 -21.23 5.98 -5.01
C ALA A 641 -20.92 6.03 -6.52
N LEU A 642 -20.66 4.88 -7.16
CA LEU A 642 -20.36 4.79 -8.60
C LEU A 642 -21.47 5.39 -9.49
N LYS A 643 -22.74 5.23 -9.13
CA LYS A 643 -23.88 5.84 -9.85
C LYS A 643 -23.91 7.37 -9.82
N THR A 644 -23.09 8.01 -8.98
CA THR A 644 -22.94 9.48 -8.96
C THR A 644 -21.78 9.96 -9.84
N ILE A 645 -20.83 9.08 -10.15
CA ILE A 645 -19.55 9.39 -10.80
C ILE A 645 -19.68 9.39 -12.32
N SER A 646 -19.04 10.35 -12.95
CA SER A 646 -18.90 10.43 -14.42
C SER A 646 -17.44 10.29 -14.76
N LEU A 647 -17.09 9.36 -15.64
CA LEU A 647 -15.69 9.17 -16.06
C LEU A 647 -15.21 10.36 -16.92
N PRO A 648 -13.89 10.61 -16.96
CA PRO A 648 -13.28 11.59 -17.88
C PRO A 648 -13.68 11.36 -19.33
N LYS A 649 -13.69 12.42 -20.15
CA LYS A 649 -13.99 12.33 -21.59
C LYS A 649 -12.75 11.97 -22.42
N SER A 650 -12.04 10.91 -22.01
CA SER A 650 -10.92 10.32 -22.76
C SER A 650 -11.30 8.91 -23.19
N THR A 651 -11.07 8.60 -24.47
CA THR A 651 -11.30 7.27 -25.02
C THR A 651 -10.21 6.30 -24.58
N ASN A 652 -8.93 6.73 -24.55
CA ASN A 652 -7.83 5.94 -23.97
C ASN A 652 -8.08 5.54 -22.52
N PHE A 653 -8.48 6.50 -21.67
CA PHE A 653 -8.84 6.23 -20.27
C PHE A 653 -9.97 5.19 -20.19
N THR A 654 -11.01 5.36 -21.00
CA THR A 654 -12.16 4.45 -21.03
C THR A 654 -11.78 3.06 -21.54
N LEU A 655 -10.85 2.94 -22.50
CA LEU A 655 -10.31 1.65 -22.97
C LEU A 655 -9.56 0.91 -21.86
N GLY A 656 -8.78 1.64 -21.04
CA GLY A 656 -8.14 1.13 -19.83
C GLY A 656 -9.16 0.59 -18.83
N VAL A 657 -10.16 1.39 -18.44
CA VAL A 657 -11.22 0.95 -17.50
C VAL A 657 -12.02 -0.23 -18.06
N ALA A 658 -12.36 -0.20 -19.35
CA ALA A 658 -13.12 -1.27 -20.02
C ALA A 658 -12.39 -2.63 -19.97
N SER A 659 -11.05 -2.63 -20.01
CA SER A 659 -10.26 -3.87 -20.01
C SER A 659 -10.35 -4.66 -18.71
N MET A 660 -10.42 -3.95 -17.58
CA MET A 660 -10.42 -4.51 -16.23
C MET A 660 -11.83 -4.67 -15.65
N ALA A 661 -12.84 -3.99 -16.20
CA ALA A 661 -14.22 -3.97 -15.72
C ALA A 661 -14.82 -5.35 -15.40
N GLY A 662 -14.50 -6.38 -16.19
CA GLY A 662 -14.94 -7.75 -15.97
C GLY A 662 -14.17 -8.50 -14.87
N GLU A 663 -12.92 -8.14 -14.61
CA GLU A 663 -12.07 -8.75 -13.57
C GLU A 663 -12.37 -8.18 -12.19
N ILE A 664 -12.59 -6.86 -12.11
CA ILE A 664 -12.96 -6.17 -10.86
C ILE A 664 -14.47 -6.23 -10.55
N ASP A 665 -15.26 -6.85 -11.45
CA ASP A 665 -16.74 -6.92 -11.41
C ASP A 665 -17.39 -5.52 -11.25
N VAL A 666 -16.85 -4.53 -11.96
CA VAL A 666 -17.40 -3.16 -12.06
C VAL A 666 -17.61 -2.82 -13.54
N PRO A 667 -18.73 -3.26 -14.14
CA PRO A 667 -19.02 -2.98 -15.54
C PRO A 667 -19.25 -1.48 -15.77
N LEU A 668 -18.99 -0.97 -16.97
CA LEU A 668 -19.07 0.45 -17.32
C LEU A 668 -20.48 1.04 -17.12
N VAL A 669 -21.51 0.20 -17.14
CA VAL A 669 -22.91 0.60 -16.83
C VAL A 669 -23.14 0.97 -15.35
N SER A 670 -22.15 0.75 -14.47
CA SER A 670 -22.21 1.11 -13.05
C SER A 670 -22.00 2.62 -12.81
N TYR A 671 -21.32 3.29 -13.74
CA TYR A 671 -21.05 4.72 -13.68
C TYR A 671 -22.23 5.53 -14.25
N LYS A 672 -22.38 6.79 -13.81
CA LYS A 672 -23.45 7.69 -14.26
C LYS A 672 -23.34 8.03 -15.75
N HIS A 673 -22.13 8.37 -16.18
CA HIS A 673 -21.81 8.76 -17.54
C HIS A 673 -20.41 8.22 -17.89
N VAL A 674 -20.32 7.53 -19.01
CA VAL A 674 -19.08 7.09 -19.63
C VAL A 674 -19.04 7.65 -21.04
N PHE A 675 -17.86 8.08 -21.50
CA PHE A 675 -17.65 8.59 -22.84
C PHE A 675 -16.85 7.58 -23.66
N PHE A 676 -17.27 7.34 -24.89
CA PHE A 676 -16.47 6.64 -25.88
C PHE A 676 -16.73 7.28 -27.23
N GLY A 677 -15.67 7.54 -27.99
CA GLY A 677 -15.76 8.11 -29.32
C GLY A 677 -14.38 8.27 -29.93
N LEU A 678 -14.23 7.81 -31.17
CA LEU A 678 -12.99 7.91 -31.93
C LEU A 678 -12.89 9.32 -32.53
N SER A 679 -11.72 9.95 -32.45
CA SER A 679 -11.42 11.10 -33.30
C SER A 679 -11.07 10.60 -34.71
N ASP A 680 -11.34 11.41 -35.74
CA ASP A 680 -10.94 11.07 -37.11
C ASP A 680 -9.42 11.32 -37.35
N GLU A 681 -8.68 11.80 -36.34
CA GLU A 681 -7.26 12.22 -36.43
C GLU A 681 -6.30 11.36 -35.58
N ASP A 682 -6.77 10.70 -34.50
CA ASP A 682 -5.92 9.94 -33.58
C ASP A 682 -6.16 8.44 -33.64
N ASN A 683 -5.07 7.69 -33.88
CA ASN A 683 -5.02 6.23 -33.89
C ASN A 683 -5.11 5.61 -32.46
N GLU A 684 -5.98 6.13 -31.58
CA GLU A 684 -6.09 5.75 -30.16
C GLU A 684 -6.23 4.23 -29.96
N ILE A 685 -7.04 3.54 -30.76
CA ILE A 685 -7.18 2.09 -30.65
C ILE A 685 -5.95 1.34 -31.16
N ILE A 686 -5.29 1.80 -32.23
CA ILE A 686 -4.03 1.18 -32.67
C ILE A 686 -2.94 1.39 -31.60
N ASN A 687 -2.91 2.55 -30.93
CA ASN A 687 -2.02 2.79 -29.79
C ASN A 687 -2.35 1.89 -28.59
N PHE A 688 -3.63 1.74 -28.26
CA PHE A 688 -4.09 0.82 -27.22
C PHE A 688 -3.72 -0.63 -27.52
N VAL A 689 -4.01 -1.13 -28.73
CA VAL A 689 -3.70 -2.53 -29.10
C VAL A 689 -2.20 -2.73 -29.28
N SER A 690 -1.43 -1.74 -29.75
CA SER A 690 0.02 -1.88 -29.91
C SER A 690 0.78 -1.91 -28.58
N SER A 691 0.22 -1.34 -27.51
CA SER A 691 0.81 -1.27 -26.16
C SER A 691 0.16 -2.23 -25.14
N TYR A 692 -1.10 -2.62 -25.35
CA TYR A 692 -1.93 -3.41 -24.44
C TYR A 692 -2.74 -4.48 -25.20
N SER A 693 -2.11 -5.13 -26.17
CA SER A 693 -2.74 -6.07 -27.11
C SER A 693 -3.68 -7.10 -26.43
N HIS A 694 -3.17 -7.78 -25.40
CA HIS A 694 -3.85 -8.78 -24.57
C HIS A 694 -5.11 -8.30 -23.83
N LEU A 695 -5.35 -6.98 -23.79
CA LEU A 695 -6.52 -6.36 -23.14
C LEU A 695 -7.63 -6.00 -24.15
N GLY A 696 -7.33 -5.95 -25.45
CA GLY A 696 -8.23 -5.40 -26.45
C GLY A 696 -9.60 -6.08 -26.53
N VAL A 697 -9.62 -7.43 -26.51
CA VAL A 697 -10.87 -8.21 -26.56
C VAL A 697 -11.78 -7.93 -25.36
N LYS A 698 -11.19 -7.73 -24.17
CA LYS A 698 -11.93 -7.42 -22.93
C LYS A 698 -12.58 -6.04 -23.05
N SER A 699 -11.82 -5.03 -23.46
CA SER A 699 -12.35 -3.67 -23.66
C SER A 699 -13.46 -3.61 -24.71
N VAL A 700 -13.28 -4.26 -25.86
CA VAL A 700 -14.30 -4.34 -26.92
C VAL A 700 -15.58 -5.00 -26.40
N SER A 701 -15.45 -6.11 -25.66
CA SER A 701 -16.59 -6.84 -25.09
C SER A 701 -17.38 -5.99 -24.09
N GLU A 702 -16.70 -5.24 -23.22
CA GLU A 702 -17.37 -4.38 -22.24
C GLU A 702 -17.97 -3.12 -22.89
N LEU A 703 -17.30 -2.49 -23.85
CA LEU A 703 -17.85 -1.36 -24.61
C LEU A 703 -19.15 -1.74 -25.35
N ALA A 704 -19.20 -2.95 -25.90
CA ALA A 704 -20.40 -3.51 -26.54
C ALA A 704 -21.49 -3.82 -25.51
N ARG A 705 -21.15 -4.45 -24.38
CA ARG A 705 -22.07 -4.72 -23.26
C ARG A 705 -22.73 -3.44 -22.73
N ALA A 706 -21.93 -2.37 -22.59
CA ALA A 706 -22.36 -1.06 -22.13
C ALA A 706 -23.07 -0.22 -23.22
N LYS A 707 -23.05 -0.68 -24.49
CA LYS A 707 -23.64 0.00 -25.66
C LYS A 707 -23.12 1.43 -25.87
N LEU A 708 -21.83 1.64 -25.58
CA LEU A 708 -21.19 2.96 -25.67
C LEU A 708 -20.73 3.29 -27.10
N ALA A 709 -20.19 2.30 -27.81
CA ALA A 709 -19.79 2.42 -29.20
C ALA A 709 -21.01 2.34 -30.14
N LYS A 710 -21.06 3.24 -31.13
CA LYS A 710 -22.06 3.26 -32.20
C LYS A 710 -21.68 2.26 -33.30
N PRO A 711 -22.63 1.87 -34.17
CA PRO A 711 -22.32 1.01 -35.30
C PRO A 711 -21.27 1.57 -36.29
N LYS A 712 -21.10 2.90 -36.39
CA LYS A 712 -20.02 3.50 -37.20
C LYS A 712 -18.66 3.24 -36.55
N ASP A 713 -18.56 3.52 -35.26
CA ASP A 713 -17.32 3.36 -34.48
C ASP A 713 -16.75 1.94 -34.67
N TRP A 714 -17.57 0.88 -34.57
CA TRP A 714 -17.13 -0.50 -34.84
C TRP A 714 -16.61 -0.74 -36.27
N ILE A 715 -17.22 -0.11 -37.28
CA ILE A 715 -16.76 -0.20 -38.68
C ILE A 715 -15.40 0.49 -38.82
N ASP A 716 -15.25 1.66 -38.21
CA ASP A 716 -14.02 2.44 -38.25
C ASP A 716 -12.88 1.66 -37.56
N VAL A 717 -13.12 1.08 -36.37
CA VAL A 717 -12.15 0.18 -35.70
C VAL A 717 -11.78 -1.02 -36.57
N GLY A 718 -12.78 -1.71 -37.13
CA GLY A 718 -12.56 -2.92 -37.92
C GLY A 718 -11.70 -2.64 -39.16
N ASN A 719 -11.95 -1.51 -39.84
CA ASN A 719 -11.16 -1.11 -41.00
C ASN A 719 -9.74 -0.63 -40.61
N LEU A 720 -9.57 0.10 -39.50
CA LEU A 720 -8.25 0.49 -38.97
C LEU A 720 -7.38 -0.74 -38.67
N ILE A 721 -7.94 -1.76 -37.99
CA ILE A 721 -7.23 -3.02 -37.69
C ILE A 721 -6.85 -3.76 -38.98
N ILE A 722 -7.76 -3.82 -39.96
CA ILE A 722 -7.51 -4.43 -41.27
C ILE A 722 -6.38 -3.72 -42.02
N ASP A 723 -6.33 -2.39 -41.98
CA ASP A 723 -5.33 -1.60 -42.69
C ASP A 723 -3.96 -1.65 -41.99
N GLU A 724 -3.91 -1.77 -40.66
CA GLU A 724 -2.65 -2.08 -39.96
C GLU A 724 -2.08 -3.44 -40.39
N ILE A 725 -2.90 -4.51 -40.38
CA ILE A 725 -2.45 -5.85 -40.79
C ILE A 725 -1.98 -5.91 -42.25
N LYS A 726 -2.55 -5.06 -43.13
CA LYS A 726 -2.10 -4.95 -44.53
C LYS A 726 -0.75 -4.27 -44.69
N ASN A 727 -0.43 -3.31 -43.83
CA ASN A 727 0.69 -2.38 -44.03
C ASN A 727 1.95 -2.77 -43.25
N TYR A 728 1.83 -3.66 -42.25
CA TYR A 728 2.91 -4.02 -41.34
C TYR A 728 3.14 -5.54 -41.25
N GLU A 729 4.41 -5.91 -41.09
CA GLU A 729 4.83 -7.23 -40.62
C GLU A 729 4.94 -7.19 -39.09
N PHE A 730 4.49 -8.24 -38.41
CA PHE A 730 4.53 -8.33 -36.95
C PHE A 730 5.72 -9.19 -36.51
N GLU A 731 6.55 -8.66 -35.60
CA GLU A 731 7.66 -9.44 -35.02
C GLU A 731 7.17 -10.48 -33.99
N GLU A 732 6.05 -10.22 -33.31
CA GLU A 732 5.50 -11.06 -32.24
C GLU A 732 4.16 -11.70 -32.63
N SER A 733 4.05 -13.02 -32.43
CA SER A 733 2.84 -13.81 -32.74
C SER A 733 1.64 -13.44 -31.87
N THR A 734 1.89 -13.10 -30.59
CA THR A 734 0.88 -12.60 -29.64
C THR A 734 0.21 -11.34 -30.16
N LYS A 735 1.01 -10.34 -30.54
CA LYS A 735 0.52 -9.06 -31.06
C LYS A 735 -0.31 -9.25 -32.34
N PHE A 736 0.15 -10.06 -33.28
CA PHE A 736 -0.63 -10.38 -34.48
C PHE A 736 -1.94 -11.12 -34.14
N GLY A 737 -1.88 -12.08 -33.21
CA GLY A 737 -3.05 -12.81 -32.72
C GLY A 737 -4.11 -11.91 -32.07
N ASP A 738 -3.69 -10.98 -31.22
CA ASP A 738 -4.58 -10.02 -30.57
C ASP A 738 -5.31 -9.13 -31.61
N TYR A 739 -4.65 -8.67 -32.66
CA TYR A 739 -5.31 -7.93 -33.75
C TYR A 739 -6.41 -8.77 -34.44
N LEU A 740 -6.19 -10.07 -34.64
CA LEU A 740 -7.19 -10.99 -35.23
C LEU A 740 -8.37 -11.25 -34.27
N ASP A 741 -8.09 -11.46 -32.98
CA ASP A 741 -9.13 -11.68 -31.97
C ASP A 741 -9.98 -10.42 -31.73
N ILE A 742 -9.37 -9.23 -31.77
CA ILE A 742 -10.08 -7.95 -31.70
C ILE A 742 -10.90 -7.73 -32.98
N LEU A 743 -10.37 -8.03 -34.17
CA LEU A 743 -11.14 -7.94 -35.42
C LEU A 743 -12.38 -8.85 -35.38
N ALA A 744 -12.24 -10.07 -34.86
CA ALA A 744 -13.38 -10.98 -34.66
C ALA A 744 -14.39 -10.39 -33.67
N ALA A 745 -13.95 -9.91 -32.51
CA ALA A 745 -14.81 -9.29 -31.50
C ALA A 745 -15.55 -8.05 -32.04
N VAL A 746 -14.88 -7.19 -32.81
CA VAL A 746 -15.47 -6.00 -33.45
C VAL A 746 -16.51 -6.41 -34.49
N TRP A 747 -16.21 -7.40 -35.33
CA TRP A 747 -17.16 -7.92 -36.33
C TRP A 747 -18.42 -8.52 -35.68
N LEU A 748 -18.23 -9.28 -34.59
CA LEU A 748 -19.33 -9.87 -33.81
C LEU A 748 -20.26 -8.80 -33.22
N ASN A 749 -19.70 -7.73 -32.66
CA ASN A 749 -20.46 -6.64 -32.04
C ASN A 749 -21.03 -5.62 -33.04
N THR A 750 -20.63 -5.68 -34.32
CA THR A 750 -21.21 -4.86 -35.40
C THR A 750 -22.60 -5.38 -35.80
N ASP A 751 -23.55 -4.48 -36.07
CA ASP A 751 -24.88 -4.83 -36.58
C ASP A 751 -24.76 -5.66 -37.86
N SER A 752 -25.41 -6.83 -37.87
CA SER A 752 -25.59 -7.73 -39.01
C SER A 752 -25.75 -7.06 -40.39
N LYS A 753 -26.50 -5.95 -40.48
CA LYS A 753 -26.76 -5.23 -41.75
C LYS A 753 -25.59 -4.38 -42.21
N LYS A 754 -24.67 -4.07 -41.30
CA LYS A 754 -23.51 -3.18 -41.47
C LYS A 754 -22.17 -3.92 -41.44
N ARG A 755 -22.13 -5.21 -41.08
CA ARG A 755 -20.91 -6.05 -41.07
C ARG A 755 -20.16 -6.06 -42.42
N ASN A 756 -20.85 -5.81 -43.52
CA ASN A 756 -20.26 -5.70 -44.87
C ASN A 756 -19.53 -4.37 -45.12
N GLU A 757 -19.68 -3.38 -44.25
CA GLU A 757 -18.92 -2.11 -44.28
C GLU A 757 -17.51 -2.28 -43.65
N ILE A 758 -17.27 -3.37 -42.90
CA ILE A 758 -15.93 -3.82 -42.51
C ILE A 758 -15.32 -4.59 -43.70
N SER A 759 -14.17 -4.14 -44.19
CA SER A 759 -13.60 -4.54 -45.48
C SER A 759 -12.94 -5.93 -45.50
N ILE A 760 -13.58 -6.97 -44.94
CA ILE A 760 -13.04 -8.33 -44.87
C ILE A 760 -12.68 -8.89 -46.25
N SER A 761 -13.45 -8.60 -47.30
CA SER A 761 -13.14 -9.03 -48.67
C SER A 761 -11.88 -8.34 -49.26
N ASN A 762 -11.40 -7.24 -48.68
CA ASN A 762 -10.12 -6.62 -49.02
C ASN A 762 -9.00 -7.10 -48.07
N PHE A 763 -9.33 -7.42 -46.82
CA PHE A 763 -8.42 -8.08 -45.86
C PHE A 763 -7.93 -9.43 -46.40
N LEU A 764 -8.85 -10.30 -46.86
CA LEU A 764 -8.54 -11.61 -47.44
C LEU A 764 -7.78 -11.56 -48.79
N LYS A 765 -7.48 -10.36 -49.33
CA LYS A 765 -6.64 -10.18 -50.52
C LYS A 765 -5.22 -9.69 -50.20
N SER A 766 -4.93 -9.37 -48.94
CA SER A 766 -3.62 -8.87 -48.50
C SER A 766 -2.55 -9.95 -48.58
N ALA A 767 -1.39 -9.65 -49.17
CA ALA A 767 -0.22 -10.53 -49.12
C ALA A 767 0.31 -10.65 -47.67
N ASN A 768 0.52 -9.52 -46.99
CA ASN A 768 0.98 -9.43 -45.59
C ASN A 768 0.11 -10.26 -44.61
N LEU A 769 -1.20 -10.36 -44.83
CA LEU A 769 -2.05 -11.24 -44.02
C LEU A 769 -1.56 -12.69 -44.06
N TYR A 770 -1.29 -13.23 -45.26
CA TYR A 770 -0.88 -14.62 -45.42
C TYR A 770 0.57 -14.85 -45.00
N GLU A 771 1.46 -13.88 -45.19
CA GLU A 771 2.84 -13.90 -44.67
C GLU A 771 2.82 -13.99 -43.13
N ASN A 772 2.08 -13.10 -42.45
CA ASN A 772 1.96 -13.11 -40.98
C ASN A 772 1.24 -14.37 -40.46
N LEU A 773 0.16 -14.82 -41.11
CA LEU A 773 -0.56 -16.06 -40.76
C LEU A 773 0.36 -17.28 -40.82
N HIS A 774 1.17 -17.39 -41.88
CA HIS A 774 2.14 -18.46 -42.00
C HIS A 774 3.23 -18.32 -40.96
N ALA A 775 3.95 -17.19 -40.92
CA ALA A 775 5.09 -16.97 -40.03
C ALA A 775 4.79 -17.28 -38.56
N HIS A 776 3.60 -16.88 -38.07
CA HIS A 776 3.23 -17.00 -36.66
C HIS A 776 2.49 -18.29 -36.28
N PHE A 777 1.73 -18.92 -37.19
CA PHE A 777 0.85 -20.04 -36.84
C PHE A 777 1.09 -21.35 -37.61
N TRP A 778 2.00 -21.41 -38.59
CA TRP A 778 2.24 -22.65 -39.36
C TRP A 778 2.66 -23.85 -38.49
N ALA A 779 3.41 -23.58 -37.41
CA ALA A 779 3.90 -24.57 -36.46
C ALA A 779 2.95 -24.83 -35.27
N ASP A 780 1.99 -23.93 -35.02
CA ASP A 780 0.98 -24.05 -33.97
C ASP A 780 -0.44 -23.86 -34.54
N VAL A 781 -0.93 -24.94 -35.14
CA VAL A 781 -2.31 -25.03 -35.64
C VAL A 781 -3.36 -25.14 -34.52
N SER A 782 -2.97 -25.05 -33.24
CA SER A 782 -3.90 -24.98 -32.11
C SER A 782 -4.18 -23.55 -31.63
N HIS A 783 -3.37 -22.57 -32.04
CA HIS A 783 -3.44 -21.19 -31.52
C HIS A 783 -4.84 -20.57 -31.66
N THR A 784 -5.39 -20.00 -30.57
CA THR A 784 -6.77 -19.49 -30.55
C THR A 784 -7.03 -18.42 -31.62
N SER A 785 -6.09 -17.51 -31.83
CA SER A 785 -6.22 -16.41 -32.79
C SER A 785 -6.22 -16.88 -34.25
N LEU A 786 -5.61 -18.04 -34.56
CA LEU A 786 -5.78 -18.70 -35.86
C LEU A 786 -7.25 -19.12 -36.04
N GLY A 787 -7.90 -19.61 -34.98
CA GLY A 787 -9.33 -19.86 -34.95
C GLY A 787 -10.17 -18.61 -35.24
N SER A 788 -9.80 -17.44 -34.70
CA SER A 788 -10.45 -16.16 -35.04
C SER A 788 -10.26 -15.74 -36.50
N ALA A 789 -9.06 -15.93 -37.08
CA ALA A 789 -8.83 -15.70 -38.51
C ALA A 789 -9.65 -16.65 -39.41
N VAL A 790 -9.67 -17.94 -39.08
CA VAL A 790 -10.46 -18.97 -39.78
C VAL A 790 -11.96 -18.68 -39.70
N PHE A 791 -12.46 -18.25 -38.54
CA PHE A 791 -13.84 -17.79 -38.37
C PHE A 791 -14.16 -16.62 -39.30
N ILE A 792 -13.35 -15.55 -39.29
CA ILE A 792 -13.55 -14.36 -40.15
C ILE A 792 -13.56 -14.75 -41.63
N ALA A 793 -12.66 -15.63 -42.06
CA ALA A 793 -12.57 -16.10 -43.44
C ALA A 793 -13.78 -16.95 -43.85
N ARG A 794 -14.10 -18.01 -43.09
CA ARG A 794 -15.26 -18.88 -43.37
C ARG A 794 -16.59 -18.13 -43.27
N GLN A 795 -16.69 -17.09 -42.45
CA GLN A 795 -17.92 -16.32 -42.32
C GLN A 795 -18.25 -15.46 -43.56
N GLN A 796 -17.26 -15.13 -44.40
CA GLN A 796 -17.47 -14.56 -45.73
C GLN A 796 -17.57 -15.64 -46.82
N HIS A 797 -16.77 -16.70 -46.71
CA HIS A 797 -16.65 -17.77 -47.68
C HIS A 797 -16.91 -19.13 -47.00
N LEU A 798 -18.18 -19.40 -46.70
CA LEU A 798 -18.62 -20.63 -46.01
C LEU A 798 -18.29 -21.90 -46.81
N ASP A 799 -18.15 -21.78 -48.12
CA ASP A 799 -17.72 -22.83 -49.06
C ASP A 799 -16.19 -23.01 -49.13
N GLY A 800 -15.41 -22.22 -48.37
CA GLY A 800 -13.96 -22.27 -48.34
C GLY A 800 -13.26 -21.58 -49.52
N GLN A 801 -14.00 -20.91 -50.41
CA GLN A 801 -13.41 -20.27 -51.60
C GLN A 801 -12.84 -18.88 -51.28
N LEU A 802 -11.55 -18.81 -50.96
CA LEU A 802 -10.85 -17.53 -50.82
C LEU A 802 -10.80 -16.74 -52.15
N PRO A 803 -10.91 -15.40 -52.10
CA PRO A 803 -10.58 -14.56 -53.25
C PRO A 803 -9.10 -14.71 -53.61
N GLN A 804 -8.74 -14.50 -54.89
CA GLN A 804 -7.33 -14.42 -55.26
C GLN A 804 -6.65 -13.27 -54.51
N THR A 805 -5.47 -13.56 -53.98
CA THR A 805 -4.56 -12.57 -53.37
C THR A 805 -4.21 -11.49 -54.38
N ASN A 806 -4.24 -10.25 -53.93
CA ASN A 806 -3.67 -9.14 -54.67
C ASN A 806 -2.15 -9.13 -54.45
N GLU A 807 -1.43 -8.56 -55.41
CA GLU A 807 -0.01 -8.23 -55.29
C GLU A 807 0.27 -7.37 -54.04
N HIS A 808 1.51 -7.42 -53.54
CA HIS A 808 2.02 -6.39 -52.62
C HIS A 808 1.79 -4.99 -53.18
N ALA A 809 1.83 -3.95 -52.35
CA ALA A 809 1.72 -2.55 -52.81
C ALA A 809 2.78 -2.15 -53.88
N SER A 810 3.80 -2.99 -54.08
CA SER A 810 4.86 -2.92 -55.09
C SER A 810 4.59 -3.65 -56.42
N GLY A 811 3.50 -4.43 -56.54
CA GLY A 811 3.10 -5.09 -57.80
C GLY A 811 3.68 -6.49 -58.05
N SER A 812 4.07 -7.22 -56.99
CA SER A 812 4.48 -8.63 -57.08
C SER A 812 4.01 -9.45 -55.88
N ILE A 813 3.66 -10.72 -56.08
CA ILE A 813 3.42 -11.67 -54.99
C ILE A 813 4.78 -12.29 -54.60
N SER A 814 5.13 -12.23 -53.33
CA SER A 814 6.32 -12.88 -52.74
C SER A 814 6.17 -14.41 -52.74
N GLU A 815 7.26 -15.15 -52.57
CA GLU A 815 7.19 -16.62 -52.46
C GLU A 815 6.51 -16.99 -51.13
N GLU A 816 6.83 -16.24 -50.09
CA GLU A 816 6.32 -16.33 -48.72
C GLU A 816 4.81 -16.09 -48.61
N ALA A 817 4.26 -15.05 -49.26
CA ALA A 817 2.81 -14.81 -49.28
C ALA A 817 2.04 -15.92 -50.01
N ARG A 818 2.68 -16.53 -51.02
CA ARG A 818 2.08 -17.63 -51.77
C ARG A 818 2.05 -18.91 -50.94
N GLU A 819 3.17 -19.26 -50.30
CA GLU A 819 3.21 -20.40 -49.36
C GLU A 819 2.18 -20.23 -48.24
N GLY A 820 2.09 -19.03 -47.65
CA GLY A 820 1.11 -18.74 -46.60
C GLY A 820 -0.35 -18.78 -47.08
N PHE A 821 -0.62 -18.36 -48.31
CA PHE A 821 -1.96 -18.44 -48.92
C PHE A 821 -2.36 -19.90 -49.15
N ASP A 822 -1.47 -20.70 -49.76
CA ASP A 822 -1.74 -22.11 -50.03
C ASP A 822 -1.86 -22.91 -48.71
N TRP A 823 -1.04 -22.62 -47.69
CA TRP A 823 -1.18 -23.19 -46.33
C TRP A 823 -2.51 -22.82 -45.67
N PHE A 824 -2.86 -21.53 -45.60
CA PHE A 824 -4.10 -21.12 -44.93
C PHE A 824 -5.34 -21.63 -45.69
N LYS A 825 -5.27 -21.73 -47.01
CA LYS A 825 -6.31 -22.37 -47.82
C LYS A 825 -6.46 -23.85 -47.47
N SER A 826 -5.36 -24.59 -47.27
CA SER A 826 -5.38 -25.99 -46.80
C SER A 826 -5.96 -26.13 -45.38
N VAL A 827 -5.70 -25.16 -44.48
CA VAL A 827 -6.39 -25.06 -43.19
C VAL A 827 -7.89 -24.85 -43.39
N LEU A 828 -8.28 -23.90 -44.25
CA LEU A 828 -9.69 -23.62 -44.48
C LEU A 828 -10.42 -24.85 -45.01
N VAL A 829 -9.99 -25.48 -46.09
CA VAL A 829 -10.72 -26.63 -46.69
C VAL A 829 -10.69 -27.92 -45.84
N GLY A 830 -9.92 -27.94 -44.75
CA GLY A 830 -9.84 -29.07 -43.82
C GLY A 830 -8.79 -30.13 -44.19
N ASP A 831 -7.87 -29.83 -45.11
CA ASP A 831 -6.71 -30.69 -45.40
C ASP A 831 -5.71 -30.67 -44.22
N ILE A 832 -5.62 -29.54 -43.52
CA ILE A 832 -4.86 -29.40 -42.27
C ILE A 832 -5.84 -29.38 -41.10
N ILE A 833 -5.71 -30.35 -40.18
CA ILE A 833 -6.55 -30.48 -38.99
C ILE A 833 -6.06 -29.49 -37.92
N LEU A 834 -6.92 -28.53 -37.55
CA LEU A 834 -6.69 -27.60 -36.45
C LEU A 834 -6.70 -28.30 -35.08
N GLY A 835 -5.98 -27.74 -34.11
CA GLY A 835 -5.99 -28.16 -32.71
C GLY A 835 -7.30 -27.82 -31.98
N ASP A 836 -7.48 -28.38 -30.78
CA ASP A 836 -8.72 -28.25 -30.01
C ASP A 836 -9.07 -26.80 -29.65
N GLU A 837 -8.08 -25.98 -29.27
CA GLU A 837 -8.29 -24.60 -28.82
C GLU A 837 -8.73 -23.69 -29.98
N ALA A 838 -8.10 -23.79 -31.15
CA ALA A 838 -8.51 -23.11 -32.38
C ALA A 838 -9.94 -23.50 -32.81
N ASN A 839 -10.27 -24.81 -32.81
CA ASN A 839 -11.62 -25.28 -33.12
C ASN A 839 -12.66 -24.75 -32.12
N ASN A 840 -12.32 -24.72 -30.83
CA ASN A 840 -13.20 -24.16 -29.80
C ASN A 840 -13.41 -22.64 -30.00
N ARG A 841 -12.36 -21.86 -30.30
CA ARG A 841 -12.51 -20.43 -30.60
C ARG A 841 -13.40 -20.16 -31.82
N ILE A 842 -13.31 -20.98 -32.87
CA ILE A 842 -14.23 -20.88 -34.01
C ILE A 842 -15.67 -21.16 -33.55
N ALA A 843 -15.90 -22.22 -32.76
CA ALA A 843 -17.23 -22.56 -32.24
C ALA A 843 -17.83 -21.43 -31.37
N GLU A 844 -17.05 -20.87 -30.45
CA GLU A 844 -17.43 -19.70 -29.63
C GLU A 844 -17.85 -18.51 -30.50
N ASN A 845 -17.04 -18.17 -31.51
CA ASN A 845 -17.33 -17.07 -32.43
C ASN A 845 -18.58 -17.35 -33.30
N VAL A 846 -18.79 -18.58 -33.79
CA VAL A 846 -19.98 -18.97 -34.57
C VAL A 846 -21.27 -18.89 -33.74
N ILE A 847 -21.21 -19.27 -32.45
CA ILE A 847 -22.31 -19.10 -31.50
C ILE A 847 -22.58 -17.62 -31.25
N ALA A 848 -21.55 -16.82 -30.96
CA ALA A 848 -21.68 -15.37 -30.75
C ALA A 848 -22.21 -14.64 -32.01
N ALA A 849 -21.87 -15.12 -33.20
CA ALA A 849 -22.34 -14.57 -34.48
C ALA A 849 -23.81 -14.86 -34.78
N LEU A 850 -24.43 -15.80 -34.04
CA LEU A 850 -25.74 -16.39 -34.33
C LEU A 850 -25.77 -17.14 -35.68
N GLN A 851 -24.68 -17.82 -36.05
CA GLN A 851 -24.49 -18.43 -37.37
C GLN A 851 -24.50 -19.96 -37.39
N VAL A 852 -24.72 -20.61 -36.24
CA VAL A 852 -24.75 -22.08 -36.09
C VAL A 852 -25.63 -22.77 -37.15
N THR A 853 -26.84 -22.24 -37.42
CA THR A 853 -27.74 -22.76 -38.47
C THR A 853 -27.10 -22.76 -39.86
N ALA A 854 -26.36 -21.71 -40.23
CA ALA A 854 -25.72 -21.62 -41.55
C ALA A 854 -24.57 -22.64 -41.69
N TRP A 855 -23.78 -22.81 -40.63
CA TRP A 855 -22.69 -23.80 -40.58
C TRP A 855 -23.22 -25.24 -40.64
N ILE A 856 -24.28 -25.57 -39.91
CA ILE A 856 -24.95 -26.89 -40.00
C ILE A 856 -25.45 -27.16 -41.42
N ASN A 857 -26.15 -26.19 -42.03
CA ASN A 857 -26.66 -26.35 -43.39
C ASN A 857 -25.53 -26.59 -44.40
N GLN A 858 -24.41 -25.87 -44.27
CA GLN A 858 -23.22 -26.09 -45.10
C GLN A 858 -22.68 -27.51 -44.91
N ALA A 859 -22.50 -27.97 -43.67
CA ALA A 859 -22.00 -29.32 -43.36
C ALA A 859 -22.88 -30.44 -43.93
N THR A 860 -24.21 -30.28 -43.89
CA THR A 860 -25.13 -31.25 -44.49
C THR A 860 -25.04 -31.31 -46.03
N SER A 861 -24.47 -30.29 -46.67
CA SER A 861 -24.33 -30.18 -48.12
C SER A 861 -22.93 -30.55 -48.66
N SER A 862 -21.89 -30.50 -47.82
CA SER A 862 -20.50 -30.74 -48.20
C SER A 862 -19.72 -31.45 -47.10
N SER A 863 -18.95 -32.48 -47.48
CA SER A 863 -18.08 -33.24 -46.56
C SER A 863 -16.85 -32.43 -46.12
N ASP A 864 -17.07 -31.45 -45.26
CA ASP A 864 -16.09 -30.47 -44.82
C ASP A 864 -15.56 -30.80 -43.41
N ALA A 865 -14.31 -31.24 -43.32
CA ALA A 865 -13.72 -31.72 -42.05
C ALA A 865 -13.60 -30.62 -40.99
N LEU A 866 -13.30 -29.37 -41.40
CA LEU A 866 -13.22 -28.23 -40.49
C LEU A 866 -14.59 -27.91 -39.91
N ILE A 867 -15.62 -27.80 -40.75
CA ILE A 867 -16.98 -27.48 -40.29
C ILE A 867 -17.52 -28.60 -39.39
N ASN A 868 -17.25 -29.87 -39.71
CA ASN A 868 -17.60 -31.01 -38.84
C ASN A 868 -17.00 -30.87 -37.43
N ASN A 869 -15.70 -30.59 -37.33
CA ASN A 869 -15.02 -30.42 -36.04
C ASN A 869 -15.58 -29.23 -35.24
N VAL A 870 -15.86 -28.10 -35.90
CA VAL A 870 -16.44 -26.90 -35.27
C VAL A 870 -17.86 -27.16 -34.78
N ILE A 871 -18.69 -27.88 -35.54
CA ILE A 871 -20.04 -28.28 -35.10
C ILE A 871 -19.95 -29.26 -33.93
N GLN A 872 -19.02 -30.22 -33.97
CA GLN A 872 -18.79 -31.13 -32.85
C GLN A 872 -18.50 -30.34 -31.56
N LYS A 873 -17.53 -29.41 -31.58
CA LYS A 873 -17.21 -28.51 -30.46
C LYS A 873 -18.35 -27.59 -30.02
N THR A 874 -19.17 -27.14 -30.98
CA THR A 874 -20.37 -26.31 -30.74
C THR A 874 -21.40 -27.03 -29.86
N PHE A 875 -21.53 -28.35 -30.01
CA PHE A 875 -22.53 -29.17 -29.31
C PHE A 875 -21.96 -29.99 -28.14
N SER A 876 -20.71 -30.44 -28.19
CA SER A 876 -20.08 -31.25 -27.13
C SER A 876 -19.62 -30.39 -25.96
N GLU A 877 -18.91 -29.30 -26.23
CA GLU A 877 -18.27 -28.44 -25.21
C GLU A 877 -19.13 -27.20 -24.92
N ASN A 878 -19.58 -26.53 -25.98
CA ASN A 878 -20.30 -25.26 -25.90
C ASN A 878 -21.84 -25.38 -25.77
N VAL A 879 -22.53 -24.26 -25.93
CA VAL A 879 -23.99 -24.14 -25.90
C VAL A 879 -24.47 -23.38 -27.15
N PRO A 880 -25.14 -24.04 -28.13
CA PRO A 880 -25.61 -23.41 -29.36
C PRO A 880 -26.86 -22.53 -29.17
N LYS A 881 -26.69 -21.43 -28.43
CA LYS A 881 -27.74 -20.42 -28.15
C LYS A 881 -28.37 -19.90 -29.45
N PHE A 882 -29.67 -19.62 -29.41
CA PHE A 882 -30.47 -19.07 -30.52
C PHE A 882 -30.54 -19.93 -31.81
N THR A 883 -30.09 -21.19 -31.78
CA THR A 883 -30.25 -22.11 -32.92
C THR A 883 -31.68 -22.67 -32.92
N LYS A 884 -32.43 -22.48 -34.01
CA LYS A 884 -33.83 -22.94 -34.14
C LYS A 884 -33.96 -24.45 -33.95
N LEU A 885 -35.03 -24.87 -33.27
CA LEU A 885 -35.34 -26.30 -33.09
C LEU A 885 -35.54 -27.02 -34.44
N SER A 886 -36.22 -26.39 -35.40
CA SER A 886 -36.45 -26.97 -36.73
C SER A 886 -35.16 -27.31 -37.47
N THR A 887 -34.12 -26.47 -37.39
CA THR A 887 -32.79 -26.79 -37.94
C THR A 887 -32.16 -28.02 -37.28
N LEU A 888 -32.28 -28.16 -35.96
CA LEU A 888 -31.74 -29.30 -35.24
C LEU A 888 -32.48 -30.60 -35.59
N LEU A 889 -33.81 -30.55 -35.76
CA LEU A 889 -34.60 -31.71 -36.17
C LEU A 889 -34.25 -32.14 -37.61
N THR A 890 -34.16 -31.21 -38.56
CA THR A 890 -33.81 -31.57 -39.96
C THR A 890 -32.37 -32.05 -40.13
N SER A 891 -31.46 -31.69 -39.22
CA SER A 891 -30.05 -32.12 -39.22
C SER A 891 -29.73 -33.27 -38.25
N PHE A 892 -30.74 -33.86 -37.60
CA PHE A 892 -30.55 -34.83 -36.51
C PHE A 892 -29.70 -36.04 -36.91
N GLU A 893 -29.94 -36.68 -38.05
CA GLU A 893 -29.15 -37.85 -38.47
C GLU A 893 -27.67 -37.49 -38.72
N TYR A 894 -27.39 -36.28 -39.23
CA TYR A 894 -26.02 -35.77 -39.37
C TYR A 894 -25.39 -35.54 -37.98
N LEU A 895 -26.08 -34.85 -37.07
CA LEU A 895 -25.58 -34.61 -35.70
C LEU A 895 -25.39 -35.91 -34.91
N LYS A 896 -26.25 -36.90 -35.11
CA LYS A 896 -26.17 -38.25 -34.53
C LYS A 896 -24.97 -39.03 -35.06
N GLY A 897 -24.70 -38.95 -36.37
CA GLY A 897 -23.49 -39.51 -36.97
C GLY A 897 -22.19 -38.84 -36.48
N LEU A 898 -22.22 -37.52 -36.26
CA LEU A 898 -21.07 -36.73 -35.81
C LEU A 898 -20.76 -36.87 -34.31
N LEU A 899 -21.80 -36.81 -33.45
CA LEU A 899 -21.65 -36.78 -31.99
C LEU A 899 -21.64 -38.18 -31.36
N GLY A 900 -22.23 -39.18 -32.01
CA GLY A 900 -22.27 -40.56 -31.53
C GLY A 900 -22.76 -40.67 -30.08
N ALA A 901 -21.87 -41.08 -29.17
CA ALA A 901 -22.17 -41.28 -27.75
C ALA A 901 -22.48 -39.97 -26.99
N ASP A 902 -21.98 -38.83 -27.45
CA ASP A 902 -22.14 -37.53 -26.76
C ASP A 902 -23.49 -36.85 -27.08
N LEU A 903 -24.23 -37.37 -28.06
CA LEU A 903 -25.50 -36.81 -28.54
C LEU A 903 -26.51 -36.52 -27.40
N PRO A 904 -26.79 -37.42 -26.43
CA PRO A 904 -27.76 -37.14 -25.37
C PRO A 904 -27.34 -35.96 -24.47
N GLN A 905 -26.03 -35.81 -24.21
CA GLN A 905 -25.49 -34.71 -23.41
C GLN A 905 -25.57 -33.38 -24.18
N ALA A 906 -25.26 -33.39 -25.47
CA ALA A 906 -25.41 -32.23 -26.35
C ALA A 906 -26.86 -31.76 -26.45
N LEU A 907 -27.82 -32.68 -26.59
CA LEU A 907 -29.26 -32.36 -26.63
C LEU A 907 -29.78 -31.81 -25.30
N GLU A 908 -29.28 -32.29 -24.15
CA GLU A 908 -29.61 -31.71 -22.83
C GLU A 908 -29.06 -30.28 -22.68
N LYS A 909 -27.79 -30.04 -23.07
CA LYS A 909 -27.18 -28.70 -23.11
C LYS A 909 -27.98 -27.73 -23.98
N TYR A 910 -28.33 -28.15 -25.20
CA TYR A 910 -29.13 -27.37 -26.14
C TYR A 910 -30.49 -26.96 -25.55
N ALA A 911 -31.27 -27.93 -25.04
CA ALA A 911 -32.62 -27.67 -24.57
C ALA A 911 -32.73 -26.83 -23.30
N SER A 912 -31.64 -26.64 -22.56
CA SER A 912 -31.62 -25.74 -21.39
C SER A 912 -31.44 -24.26 -21.77
N ASN A 913 -30.96 -23.95 -22.98
CA ASN A 913 -30.53 -22.60 -23.36
C ASN A 913 -31.05 -22.08 -24.71
N ALA A 914 -31.55 -22.94 -25.60
CA ALA A 914 -31.88 -22.57 -26.99
C ALA A 914 -33.31 -22.90 -27.45
N ILE A 915 -34.05 -23.75 -26.74
CA ILE A 915 -35.46 -24.03 -27.07
C ILE A 915 -36.37 -22.96 -26.46
N HIS A 916 -36.99 -22.15 -27.30
CA HIS A 916 -37.90 -21.08 -26.92
C HIS A 916 -39.38 -21.50 -27.02
N LYS A 917 -40.31 -20.68 -26.51
CA LYS A 917 -41.74 -21.05 -26.46
C LYS A 917 -42.38 -21.15 -27.84
N ASP A 918 -41.85 -20.43 -28.82
CA ASP A 918 -42.44 -20.24 -30.15
C ASP A 918 -42.00 -21.33 -31.15
N ASP A 919 -40.87 -22.01 -30.89
CA ASP A 919 -40.35 -23.14 -31.70
C ASP A 919 -41.34 -24.30 -31.83
N PHE A 920 -42.36 -24.37 -30.97
CA PHE A 920 -43.35 -25.43 -30.93
C PHE A 920 -44.57 -25.21 -31.84
N ILE A 921 -44.64 -24.07 -32.53
CA ILE A 921 -45.74 -23.71 -33.45
C ILE A 921 -45.51 -24.32 -34.84
N GLU A 922 -44.25 -24.59 -35.21
CA GLU A 922 -43.82 -25.05 -36.54
C GLU A 922 -43.49 -26.57 -36.60
N ILE A 923 -43.83 -27.36 -35.56
CA ILE A 923 -43.46 -28.79 -35.51
C ILE A 923 -44.50 -29.63 -36.26
N GLU A 924 -44.12 -30.13 -37.43
CA GLU A 924 -44.83 -31.19 -38.15
C GLU A 924 -44.35 -32.58 -37.69
N VAL A 925 -45.28 -33.52 -37.52
CA VAL A 925 -44.95 -34.92 -37.13
C VAL A 925 -44.10 -35.57 -38.21
N ALA A 926 -44.44 -35.39 -39.49
CA ALA A 926 -43.64 -35.80 -40.65
C ALA A 926 -42.20 -35.28 -40.65
N ALA A 927 -41.92 -34.12 -40.02
CA ALA A 927 -40.57 -33.53 -39.93
C ALA A 927 -39.80 -33.94 -38.66
N THR A 928 -40.39 -34.78 -37.80
CA THR A 928 -39.76 -35.25 -36.55
C THR A 928 -38.87 -36.46 -36.83
N PRO A 929 -37.54 -36.37 -36.65
CA PRO A 929 -36.63 -37.45 -37.01
C PRO A 929 -36.71 -38.63 -36.02
N HIS A 930 -36.82 -39.85 -36.55
CA HIS A 930 -36.82 -41.07 -35.74
C HIS A 930 -35.52 -41.25 -34.96
N GLY A 931 -35.64 -41.43 -33.63
CA GLY A 931 -34.54 -41.56 -32.68
C GLY A 931 -34.40 -40.36 -31.72
N ILE A 932 -35.08 -39.24 -31.98
CA ILE A 932 -34.98 -38.03 -31.13
C ILE A 932 -35.65 -38.20 -29.76
N LEU A 933 -36.76 -38.93 -29.68
CA LEU A 933 -37.49 -39.14 -28.42
C LEU A 933 -36.73 -40.11 -27.50
N THR A 934 -36.06 -41.09 -28.09
CA THR A 934 -35.16 -42.03 -27.43
C THR A 934 -33.91 -41.30 -26.94
N ALA A 935 -33.25 -40.50 -27.80
CA ALA A 935 -32.07 -39.72 -27.44
C ALA A 935 -32.33 -38.66 -26.35
N THR A 936 -33.59 -38.24 -26.16
CA THR A 936 -34.00 -37.23 -25.18
C THR A 936 -34.79 -37.81 -23.98
N GLN A 937 -35.02 -39.12 -23.92
CA GLN A 937 -35.85 -39.79 -22.91
C GLN A 937 -35.39 -39.50 -21.46
N GLY A 938 -34.07 -39.46 -21.22
CA GLY A 938 -33.48 -39.17 -19.91
C GLY A 938 -33.39 -37.68 -19.55
N SER A 939 -33.87 -36.78 -20.42
CA SER A 939 -33.72 -35.33 -20.27
C SER A 939 -34.43 -34.78 -19.03
N LYS A 940 -33.75 -33.90 -18.29
CA LYS A 940 -34.39 -33.12 -17.22
C LYS A 940 -35.01 -31.83 -17.75
N SER A 941 -34.60 -31.36 -18.93
CA SER A 941 -35.09 -30.11 -19.54
C SER A 941 -36.61 -30.06 -19.72
N ASN A 942 -37.17 -28.89 -19.44
CA ASN A 942 -38.57 -28.58 -19.75
C ASN A 942 -38.82 -28.42 -21.26
N GLY A 943 -37.77 -28.15 -22.06
CA GLY A 943 -37.85 -28.04 -23.51
C GLY A 943 -38.25 -29.36 -24.16
N TRP A 944 -37.50 -30.43 -23.93
CA TRP A 944 -37.79 -31.77 -24.46
C TRP A 944 -39.10 -32.36 -23.90
N LYS A 945 -39.44 -32.09 -22.64
CA LYS A 945 -40.76 -32.45 -22.08
C LYS A 945 -41.92 -31.77 -22.80
N LYS A 946 -41.76 -30.48 -23.16
CA LYS A 946 -42.76 -29.76 -23.97
C LYS A 946 -42.80 -30.29 -25.41
N PHE A 947 -41.66 -30.61 -26.01
CA PHE A 947 -41.55 -31.19 -27.36
C PHE A 947 -42.35 -32.49 -27.46
N ARG A 948 -42.06 -33.42 -26.54
CA ARG A 948 -42.78 -34.68 -26.40
C ARG A 948 -44.29 -34.44 -26.26
N ARG A 949 -44.70 -33.53 -25.36
CA ARG A 949 -46.11 -33.19 -25.16
C ARG A 949 -46.78 -32.63 -26.43
N THR A 950 -46.10 -31.80 -27.22
CA THR A 950 -46.63 -31.31 -28.49
C THR A 950 -46.93 -32.46 -29.46
N LEU A 951 -46.09 -33.49 -29.50
CA LEU A 951 -46.35 -34.70 -30.31
C LEU A 951 -47.49 -35.56 -29.73
N GLU A 952 -47.55 -35.74 -28.40
CA GLU A 952 -48.66 -36.42 -27.71
C GLU A 952 -50.01 -35.73 -27.99
N ASP A 953 -50.05 -34.39 -27.94
CA ASP A 953 -51.22 -33.58 -28.30
C ASP A 953 -51.55 -33.71 -29.80
N ALA A 954 -50.55 -33.69 -30.69
CA ALA A 954 -50.73 -33.84 -32.14
C ALA A 954 -51.35 -35.20 -32.52
N PHE A 955 -50.79 -36.31 -32.05
CA PHE A 955 -51.37 -37.65 -32.28
C PHE A 955 -52.76 -37.78 -31.64
N THR A 956 -52.98 -37.22 -30.45
CA THR A 956 -54.31 -37.22 -29.81
C THR A 956 -55.36 -36.48 -30.66
N SER A 957 -54.94 -35.44 -31.39
CA SER A 957 -55.81 -34.60 -32.23
C SER A 957 -56.15 -35.17 -33.63
N LYS A 958 -55.41 -36.20 -34.10
CA LYS A 958 -55.69 -36.84 -35.40
C LYS A 958 -57.10 -37.46 -35.42
N ASP A 959 -57.82 -37.17 -36.50
CA ASP A 959 -59.16 -37.69 -36.76
C ASP A 959 -59.13 -39.10 -37.40
N VAL A 960 -60.29 -39.59 -37.84
CA VAL A 960 -60.41 -40.92 -38.46
C VAL A 960 -59.51 -41.06 -39.70
N GLU A 961 -59.44 -40.04 -40.55
CA GLU A 961 -58.68 -40.11 -41.80
C GLU A 961 -57.18 -39.91 -41.56
N GLY A 962 -56.79 -39.00 -40.65
CA GLY A 962 -55.40 -38.82 -40.24
C GLY A 962 -54.80 -40.09 -39.64
N TRP A 963 -55.55 -40.83 -38.82
CA TRP A 963 -55.10 -42.12 -38.30
C TRP A 963 -55.04 -43.22 -39.37
N ARG A 964 -55.97 -43.24 -40.34
CA ARG A 964 -55.91 -44.18 -41.47
C ARG A 964 -54.61 -43.99 -42.26
N LYS A 965 -54.25 -42.74 -42.55
CA LYS A 965 -53.00 -42.40 -43.26
C LYS A 965 -51.75 -42.81 -42.49
N THR A 966 -51.68 -42.52 -41.19
CA THR A 966 -50.54 -42.93 -40.37
C THR A 966 -50.34 -44.44 -40.35
N PHE A 967 -51.39 -45.26 -40.36
CA PHE A 967 -51.26 -46.72 -40.41
C PHE A 967 -51.03 -47.33 -41.81
N GLU A 968 -51.46 -46.67 -42.89
CA GLU A 968 -51.49 -47.27 -44.24
C GLU A 968 -50.66 -46.54 -45.32
N GLU A 969 -50.32 -45.26 -45.11
CA GLU A 969 -49.71 -44.37 -46.10
C GLU A 969 -48.41 -43.69 -45.62
N GLU A 970 -48.21 -43.51 -44.30
CA GLU A 970 -47.14 -42.68 -43.72
C GLU A 970 -46.25 -43.48 -42.71
N PRO A 971 -45.39 -44.41 -43.18
CA PRO A 971 -44.61 -45.29 -42.30
C PRO A 971 -43.64 -44.55 -41.36
N HIS A 972 -43.18 -43.36 -41.76
CA HIS A 972 -42.34 -42.52 -40.90
C HIS A 972 -43.12 -41.96 -39.69
N GLU A 973 -44.36 -41.49 -39.88
CA GLU A 973 -45.18 -41.04 -38.74
C GLU A 973 -45.56 -42.21 -37.82
N LEU A 974 -45.75 -43.41 -38.38
CA LEU A 974 -45.97 -44.63 -37.61
C LEU A 974 -44.75 -45.00 -36.75
N ALA A 975 -43.54 -44.89 -37.29
CA ALA A 975 -42.29 -45.11 -36.55
C ALA A 975 -42.07 -44.04 -35.45
N VAL A 976 -42.37 -42.77 -35.71
CA VAL A 976 -42.32 -41.71 -34.68
C VAL A 976 -43.37 -41.96 -33.59
N PHE A 977 -44.54 -42.50 -33.94
CA PHE A 977 -45.55 -42.89 -32.95
C PHE A 977 -45.10 -44.09 -32.10
N ASP A 978 -44.50 -45.11 -32.70
CA ASP A 978 -43.90 -46.25 -32.00
C ASP A 978 -42.79 -45.80 -31.04
N GLU A 979 -41.90 -44.91 -31.51
CA GLU A 979 -40.86 -44.29 -30.68
C GLU A 979 -41.45 -43.49 -29.51
N LEU A 980 -42.54 -42.75 -29.74
CA LEU A 980 -43.22 -42.01 -28.68
C LEU A 980 -43.76 -42.93 -27.58
N LEU A 981 -44.25 -44.12 -27.94
CA LEU A 981 -44.75 -45.11 -26.99
C LEU A 981 -43.62 -45.81 -26.23
N SER A 982 -42.63 -46.35 -26.95
CA SER A 982 -41.49 -47.07 -26.35
C SER A 982 -40.62 -46.18 -25.47
N SER A 983 -40.50 -44.88 -25.78
CA SER A 983 -39.76 -43.90 -24.98
C SER A 983 -40.51 -43.37 -23.75
N GLY A 984 -41.74 -43.81 -23.42
CA GLY A 984 -42.45 -43.27 -22.26
C GLY A 984 -43.72 -44.00 -21.83
N THR A 985 -44.64 -43.25 -21.20
CA THR A 985 -45.89 -43.79 -20.61
C THR A 985 -47.14 -43.17 -21.23
N PHE A 986 -47.05 -42.72 -22.49
CA PHE A 986 -48.15 -42.07 -23.18
C PHE A 986 -49.34 -43.04 -23.36
N LYS A 987 -50.56 -42.54 -23.12
CA LYS A 987 -51.81 -43.31 -23.29
C LYS A 987 -52.78 -42.52 -24.14
N ILE A 988 -53.31 -43.14 -25.19
CA ILE A 988 -54.15 -42.49 -26.20
C ILE A 988 -55.64 -42.83 -26.02
N SER A 989 -56.39 -41.85 -25.54
CA SER A 989 -57.84 -41.98 -25.28
C SER A 989 -58.72 -41.66 -26.50
N SER A 990 -58.14 -41.38 -27.68
CA SER A 990 -58.88 -41.04 -28.90
C SER A 990 -59.78 -42.21 -29.37
N PRO A 991 -61.09 -42.00 -29.56
CA PRO A 991 -61.99 -43.00 -30.15
C PRO A 991 -61.61 -43.34 -31.61
N ASP A 992 -61.10 -42.35 -32.35
CA ASP A 992 -60.75 -42.49 -33.76
C ASP A 992 -59.48 -43.32 -33.94
N TYR A 993 -58.51 -43.17 -33.03
CA TYR A 993 -57.38 -44.09 -32.92
C TYR A 993 -57.85 -45.53 -32.68
N ARG A 994 -58.64 -45.78 -31.62
CA ARG A 994 -59.15 -47.13 -31.30
C ARG A 994 -59.90 -47.78 -32.46
N LYS A 995 -60.71 -46.98 -33.18
CA LYS A 995 -61.47 -47.42 -34.35
C LYS A 995 -60.55 -47.81 -35.51
N ASN A 996 -59.54 -46.99 -35.83
CA ASN A 996 -58.59 -47.29 -36.90
C ASN A 996 -57.70 -48.48 -36.54
N TYR A 997 -57.13 -48.53 -35.34
CA TYR A 997 -56.31 -49.64 -34.86
C TYR A 997 -57.07 -50.99 -34.92
N LEU A 998 -58.33 -51.03 -34.46
CA LEU A 998 -59.23 -52.19 -34.62
C LEU A 998 -59.47 -52.53 -36.10
N THR A 999 -59.59 -51.53 -36.96
CA THR A 999 -59.83 -51.72 -38.39
C THR A 999 -58.60 -52.33 -39.06
N VAL A 1000 -57.40 -51.79 -38.81
CA VAL A 1000 -56.12 -52.33 -39.30
C VAL A 1000 -55.97 -53.80 -38.89
N PHE A 1001 -56.14 -54.13 -37.60
CA PHE A 1001 -56.08 -55.52 -37.12
C PHE A 1001 -57.01 -56.45 -37.91
N LEU A 1002 -58.29 -56.08 -38.07
CA LEU A 1002 -59.27 -56.89 -38.81
C LEU A 1002 -58.95 -56.98 -40.31
N ARG A 1003 -58.42 -55.91 -40.92
CA ARG A 1003 -58.03 -55.89 -42.35
C ARG A 1003 -56.79 -56.73 -42.62
N VAL A 1004 -55.79 -56.72 -41.74
CA VAL A 1004 -54.64 -57.65 -41.80
C VAL A 1004 -55.13 -59.09 -41.69
N LEU A 1005 -56.00 -59.38 -40.70
CA LEU A 1005 -56.53 -60.72 -40.44
C LEU A 1005 -57.35 -61.28 -41.62
N ARG A 1006 -58.04 -60.42 -42.38
CA ARG A 1006 -58.76 -60.76 -43.62
C ARG A 1006 -57.89 -60.80 -44.88
N GLY A 1007 -56.59 -60.52 -44.75
CA GLY A 1007 -55.67 -60.44 -45.89
C GLY A 1007 -55.85 -59.21 -46.78
N GLU A 1008 -56.72 -58.25 -46.39
CA GLU A 1008 -56.95 -56.99 -47.12
C GLU A 1008 -55.72 -56.08 -47.12
N LEU A 1009 -54.83 -56.22 -46.14
CA LEU A 1009 -53.53 -55.56 -46.06
C LEU A 1009 -52.42 -56.60 -46.28
N THR A 1010 -51.69 -56.45 -47.38
CA THR A 1010 -50.67 -57.41 -47.85
C THR A 1010 -49.29 -57.21 -47.20
N SER A 1011 -49.03 -56.00 -46.68
CA SER A 1011 -47.83 -55.62 -45.94
C SER A 1011 -48.22 -54.94 -44.64
N VAL A 1012 -47.41 -55.16 -43.60
CA VAL A 1012 -47.46 -54.48 -42.30
C VAL A 1012 -46.01 -54.14 -41.95
N GLU A 1013 -45.78 -52.96 -41.39
CA GLU A 1013 -44.43 -52.50 -41.03
C GLU A 1013 -43.83 -53.44 -39.98
N LYS A 1014 -42.64 -53.99 -40.24
CA LYS A 1014 -42.05 -55.06 -39.41
C LYS A 1014 -41.26 -54.56 -38.21
N ASP A 1015 -40.83 -53.31 -38.26
CA ASP A 1015 -39.95 -52.68 -37.28
C ASP A 1015 -40.74 -51.82 -36.27
N VAL A 1016 -42.04 -52.13 -36.08
CA VAL A 1016 -43.01 -51.38 -35.27
C VAL A 1016 -43.74 -52.33 -34.32
N ASP A 1017 -43.86 -51.97 -33.04
CA ASP A 1017 -44.54 -52.80 -32.02
C ASP A 1017 -46.03 -52.46 -31.93
N PHE A 1018 -46.84 -53.16 -32.73
CA PHE A 1018 -48.29 -52.98 -32.69
C PHE A 1018 -48.93 -53.46 -31.38
N ASP A 1019 -48.29 -54.33 -30.58
CA ASP A 1019 -48.82 -54.69 -29.25
C ASP A 1019 -48.55 -53.57 -28.23
N ALA A 1020 -47.41 -52.87 -28.30
CA ALA A 1020 -47.19 -51.63 -27.55
C ALA A 1020 -48.22 -50.56 -27.93
N MET A 1021 -48.58 -50.45 -29.21
CA MET A 1021 -49.69 -49.61 -29.68
C MET A 1021 -51.05 -50.00 -29.10
N PHE A 1022 -51.36 -51.30 -28.96
CA PHE A 1022 -52.55 -51.73 -28.22
C PHE A 1022 -52.48 -51.32 -26.74
N LEU A 1023 -51.33 -51.53 -26.10
CA LEU A 1023 -51.11 -51.17 -24.69
C LEU A 1023 -51.14 -49.65 -24.45
N ALA A 1024 -50.96 -48.82 -25.47
CA ALA A 1024 -51.17 -47.37 -25.39
C ALA A 1024 -52.65 -47.00 -25.17
N ILE A 1025 -53.58 -47.87 -25.52
CA ILE A 1025 -55.01 -47.68 -25.24
C ILE A 1025 -55.26 -47.85 -23.74
N PRO A 1026 -56.03 -46.97 -23.08
CA PRO A 1026 -56.42 -47.16 -21.68
C PRO A 1026 -57.15 -48.49 -21.43
N GLU A 1027 -56.80 -49.16 -20.34
CA GLU A 1027 -57.27 -50.52 -19.99
C GLU A 1027 -58.80 -50.64 -19.93
N GLU A 1028 -59.50 -49.56 -19.56
CA GLU A 1028 -60.96 -49.48 -19.55
C GLU A 1028 -61.61 -49.79 -20.91
N PHE A 1029 -60.91 -49.57 -22.03
CA PHE A 1029 -61.40 -49.87 -23.37
C PHE A 1029 -60.99 -51.26 -23.89
N HIS A 1030 -60.04 -51.95 -23.26
CA HIS A 1030 -59.52 -53.24 -23.73
C HIS A 1030 -60.63 -54.30 -23.82
N SER A 1031 -61.49 -54.36 -22.80
CA SER A 1031 -62.62 -55.31 -22.76
C SER A 1031 -63.61 -55.12 -23.92
N ASP A 1032 -63.88 -53.87 -24.29
CA ASP A 1032 -64.78 -53.55 -25.42
C ASP A 1032 -64.10 -53.79 -26.76
N LEU A 1033 -62.78 -53.62 -26.87
CA LEU A 1033 -62.01 -53.95 -28.07
C LEU A 1033 -61.95 -55.46 -28.31
N PHE A 1034 -61.63 -56.28 -27.29
CA PHE A 1034 -61.63 -57.74 -27.42
C PHE A 1034 -63.01 -58.27 -27.82
N ARG A 1035 -64.11 -57.74 -27.25
CA ARG A 1035 -65.47 -58.05 -27.69
C ARG A 1035 -65.70 -57.62 -29.15
N SER A 1036 -65.31 -56.40 -29.51
CA SER A 1036 -65.50 -55.86 -30.86
C SER A 1036 -64.71 -56.62 -31.94
N ILE A 1037 -63.54 -57.16 -31.61
CA ILE A 1037 -62.79 -58.09 -32.48
C ILE A 1037 -63.65 -59.33 -32.71
N ARG A 1038 -64.03 -60.05 -31.64
CA ARG A 1038 -64.78 -61.32 -31.73
C ARG A 1038 -66.16 -61.17 -32.41
N GLU A 1039 -66.87 -60.08 -32.17
CA GLU A 1039 -68.15 -59.78 -32.82
C GLU A 1039 -67.99 -59.48 -34.33
N LYS A 1040 -66.84 -58.97 -34.78
CA LYS A 1040 -66.54 -58.62 -36.18
C LYS A 1040 -65.66 -59.64 -36.93
N LEU A 1041 -65.24 -60.72 -36.28
CA LEU A 1041 -64.51 -61.82 -36.91
C LEU A 1041 -65.35 -62.42 -38.05
N SER A 1042 -64.89 -62.21 -39.27
CA SER A 1042 -65.38 -62.83 -40.50
C SER A 1042 -64.23 -62.92 -41.51
N ASP A 1043 -64.32 -63.87 -42.44
CA ASP A 1043 -63.52 -63.90 -43.67
C ASP A 1043 -61.99 -63.85 -43.45
N VAL A 1044 -61.52 -64.53 -42.41
CA VAL A 1044 -60.10 -64.60 -42.03
C VAL A 1044 -59.30 -65.35 -43.09
N ASP A 1045 -58.25 -64.70 -43.61
CA ASP A 1045 -57.36 -65.24 -44.64
C ASP A 1045 -56.18 -65.99 -43.99
N PRO A 1046 -55.76 -67.16 -44.52
CA PRO A 1046 -54.57 -67.88 -44.09
C PRO A 1046 -53.30 -67.04 -43.92
N ALA A 1047 -52.94 -66.22 -44.92
CA ALA A 1047 -51.73 -65.41 -44.89
C ALA A 1047 -51.92 -64.12 -44.07
N GLY A 1048 -53.14 -63.58 -44.05
CA GLY A 1048 -53.55 -62.52 -43.15
C GLY A 1048 -53.37 -62.91 -41.68
N MET A 1049 -53.87 -64.08 -41.28
CA MET A 1049 -53.71 -64.64 -39.94
C MET A 1049 -52.24 -64.90 -39.55
N GLU A 1050 -51.40 -65.35 -40.49
CA GLU A 1050 -49.96 -65.48 -40.25
C GLU A 1050 -49.31 -64.11 -39.98
N ARG A 1051 -49.62 -63.08 -40.79
CA ARG A 1051 -49.17 -61.70 -40.53
C ARG A 1051 -49.69 -61.14 -39.21
N THR A 1052 -50.96 -61.40 -38.85
CA THR A 1052 -51.52 -60.98 -37.55
C THR A 1052 -50.81 -61.66 -36.39
N ALA A 1053 -50.44 -62.94 -36.52
CA ALA A 1053 -49.67 -63.66 -35.50
C ALA A 1053 -48.18 -63.23 -35.41
N GLU A 1054 -47.70 -62.44 -36.37
CA GLU A 1054 -46.36 -61.82 -36.35
C GLU A 1054 -46.38 -60.38 -35.82
N ALA A 1055 -47.29 -59.54 -36.31
CA ALA A 1055 -47.36 -58.13 -35.93
C ALA A 1055 -48.19 -57.87 -34.66
N PHE A 1056 -49.18 -58.71 -34.35
CA PHE A 1056 -50.11 -58.51 -33.22
C PHE A 1056 -50.23 -59.76 -32.29
N PRO A 1057 -49.14 -60.43 -31.90
CA PRO A 1057 -49.21 -61.72 -31.20
C PRO A 1057 -49.94 -61.65 -29.85
N GLY A 1058 -49.73 -60.59 -29.07
CA GLY A 1058 -50.37 -60.33 -27.78
C GLY A 1058 -51.86 -60.03 -27.94
N LEU A 1059 -52.21 -59.04 -28.76
CA LEU A 1059 -53.60 -58.70 -29.05
C LEU A 1059 -54.39 -59.87 -29.62
N LEU A 1060 -53.80 -60.63 -30.56
CA LEU A 1060 -54.45 -61.83 -31.11
C LEU A 1060 -54.76 -62.82 -29.99
N LYS A 1061 -53.77 -63.17 -29.17
CA LYS A 1061 -53.91 -64.09 -28.01
C LYS A 1061 -54.96 -63.61 -27.01
N SER A 1062 -54.88 -62.36 -26.56
CA SER A 1062 -55.81 -61.78 -25.57
C SER A 1062 -57.24 -61.69 -26.13
N SER A 1063 -57.41 -61.35 -27.41
CA SER A 1063 -58.72 -61.33 -28.06
C SER A 1063 -59.44 -62.69 -28.03
N LEU A 1064 -58.71 -63.82 -27.94
CA LEU A 1064 -59.30 -65.14 -27.84
C LEU A 1064 -60.00 -65.41 -26.49
N SER A 1065 -59.61 -64.77 -25.38
CA SER A 1065 -60.17 -65.14 -24.06
C SER A 1065 -60.29 -64.08 -22.98
N GLU A 1066 -59.93 -62.83 -23.26
CA GLU A 1066 -60.03 -61.69 -22.33
C GLU A 1066 -61.24 -60.79 -22.63
N GLY A 1067 -61.51 -59.82 -21.75
CA GLY A 1067 -62.60 -58.86 -21.93
C GLY A 1067 -63.98 -59.34 -21.44
N GLY A 1068 -64.03 -59.96 -20.26
CA GLY A 1068 -65.28 -60.27 -19.56
C GLY A 1068 -66.00 -61.55 -20.04
N PRO A 1069 -67.30 -61.71 -19.73
CA PRO A 1069 -68.06 -62.91 -20.08
C PRO A 1069 -68.39 -62.96 -21.58
N ILE A 1070 -67.65 -63.80 -22.30
CA ILE A 1070 -67.74 -63.98 -23.76
C ILE A 1070 -69.06 -64.67 -24.15
N ARG A 1071 -69.81 -64.08 -25.09
CA ARG A 1071 -71.11 -64.61 -25.56
C ARG A 1071 -70.94 -65.87 -26.41
N SER A 1072 -72.01 -66.67 -26.55
CA SER A 1072 -71.99 -67.88 -27.38
C SER A 1072 -71.65 -67.61 -28.84
N VAL A 1073 -72.14 -66.50 -29.41
CA VAL A 1073 -71.84 -66.08 -30.78
C VAL A 1073 -70.34 -65.74 -30.95
N GLU A 1074 -69.76 -64.96 -30.03
CA GLU A 1074 -68.33 -64.65 -30.02
C GLU A 1074 -67.46 -65.91 -29.96
N LYS A 1075 -67.84 -66.89 -29.11
CA LYS A 1075 -67.17 -68.20 -29.01
C LYS A 1075 -67.26 -68.99 -30.32
N GLY A 1076 -68.45 -68.97 -30.95
CA GLY A 1076 -68.67 -69.54 -32.28
C GLY A 1076 -67.72 -68.94 -33.33
N ASN A 1077 -67.64 -67.61 -33.39
CA ASN A 1077 -66.78 -66.89 -34.32
C ASN A 1077 -65.28 -67.23 -34.14
N VAL A 1078 -64.79 -67.28 -32.89
CA VAL A 1078 -63.39 -67.64 -32.61
C VAL A 1078 -63.06 -69.07 -33.09
N VAL A 1079 -63.98 -70.02 -32.86
CA VAL A 1079 -63.81 -71.40 -33.36
C VAL A 1079 -63.84 -71.42 -34.89
N ARG A 1080 -64.85 -70.79 -35.50
CA ARG A 1080 -65.10 -70.84 -36.95
C ARG A 1080 -64.03 -70.15 -37.78
N HIS A 1081 -63.53 -69.00 -37.32
CA HIS A 1081 -62.70 -68.10 -38.12
C HIS A 1081 -61.23 -68.05 -37.70
N ILE A 1082 -60.88 -68.45 -36.47
CA ILE A 1082 -59.47 -68.54 -36.04
C ILE A 1082 -59.04 -70.00 -35.90
N LEU A 1083 -59.73 -70.81 -35.08
CA LEU A 1083 -59.30 -72.18 -34.80
C LEU A 1083 -59.36 -73.09 -36.04
N CYS A 1084 -60.46 -73.05 -36.78
CA CYS A 1084 -60.59 -73.80 -38.04
C CYS A 1084 -59.50 -73.41 -39.04
N THR A 1085 -59.30 -72.11 -39.30
CA THR A 1085 -58.28 -71.59 -40.21
C THR A 1085 -56.87 -71.99 -39.77
N ALA A 1086 -56.56 -71.93 -38.48
CA ALA A 1086 -55.25 -72.34 -37.93
C ALA A 1086 -55.00 -73.85 -38.07
N LEU A 1087 -56.03 -74.68 -37.94
CA LEU A 1087 -55.97 -76.13 -38.18
C LEU A 1087 -55.78 -76.46 -39.67
N GLU A 1088 -56.55 -75.82 -40.57
CA GLU A 1088 -56.45 -76.01 -42.02
C GLU A 1088 -55.07 -75.64 -42.58
N THR A 1089 -54.47 -74.59 -42.02
CA THR A 1089 -53.19 -74.01 -42.47
C THR A 1089 -51.97 -74.54 -41.72
N ASN A 1090 -52.18 -75.36 -40.69
CA ASN A 1090 -51.12 -75.82 -39.77
C ASN A 1090 -50.35 -74.66 -39.09
N ASN A 1091 -51.02 -73.55 -38.78
CA ASN A 1091 -50.39 -72.37 -38.18
C ASN A 1091 -50.04 -72.64 -36.71
N GLN A 1092 -48.79 -73.07 -36.47
CA GLN A 1092 -48.32 -73.48 -35.15
C GLN A 1092 -48.34 -72.32 -34.12
N LYS A 1093 -48.11 -71.06 -34.54
CA LYS A 1093 -48.14 -69.89 -33.65
C LYS A 1093 -49.54 -69.71 -33.05
N VAL A 1094 -50.58 -69.72 -33.88
CA VAL A 1094 -51.98 -69.54 -33.44
C VAL A 1094 -52.49 -70.78 -32.70
N LEU A 1095 -52.14 -71.99 -33.15
CA LEU A 1095 -52.51 -73.23 -32.46
C LEU A 1095 -51.87 -73.32 -31.07
N ALA A 1096 -50.64 -72.82 -30.87
CA ALA A 1096 -50.03 -72.71 -29.55
C ALA A 1096 -50.84 -71.80 -28.60
N MET A 1097 -51.36 -70.66 -29.09
CA MET A 1097 -52.26 -69.81 -28.28
C MET A 1097 -53.49 -70.60 -27.80
N PHE A 1098 -54.11 -71.43 -28.64
CA PHE A 1098 -55.22 -72.29 -28.23
C PHE A 1098 -54.81 -73.38 -27.21
N ILE A 1099 -53.58 -73.90 -27.28
CA ILE A 1099 -53.05 -74.81 -26.24
C ILE A 1099 -52.99 -74.08 -24.89
N GLU A 1100 -52.46 -72.85 -24.87
CA GLU A 1100 -52.35 -72.03 -23.66
C GLU A 1100 -53.71 -71.63 -23.06
N LEU A 1101 -54.75 -71.42 -23.88
CA LEU A 1101 -56.13 -71.21 -23.38
C LEU A 1101 -56.65 -72.38 -22.54
N GLY A 1102 -56.10 -73.58 -22.78
CA GLY A 1102 -56.45 -74.80 -22.09
C GLY A 1102 -57.77 -75.42 -22.55
N ARG A 1103 -57.82 -76.76 -22.46
CA ARG A 1103 -58.95 -77.60 -22.88
C ARG A 1103 -60.31 -77.10 -22.37
N THR A 1104 -60.39 -76.62 -21.13
CA THR A 1104 -61.67 -76.23 -20.51
C THR A 1104 -62.33 -75.06 -21.24
N LYS A 1105 -61.56 -74.02 -21.61
CA LYS A 1105 -62.08 -72.88 -22.37
C LYS A 1105 -62.43 -73.30 -23.79
N VAL A 1106 -61.53 -74.00 -24.49
CA VAL A 1106 -61.75 -74.40 -25.89
C VAL A 1106 -62.93 -75.35 -26.04
N ALA A 1107 -63.10 -76.33 -25.14
CA ALA A 1107 -64.26 -77.21 -25.14
C ALA A 1107 -65.59 -76.47 -24.87
N ASP A 1108 -65.58 -75.44 -24.01
CA ASP A 1108 -66.75 -74.58 -23.81
C ASP A 1108 -67.08 -73.77 -25.09
N TYR A 1109 -66.05 -73.27 -25.79
CA TYR A 1109 -66.26 -72.51 -27.03
C TYR A 1109 -66.89 -73.40 -28.11
N ILE A 1110 -66.31 -74.58 -28.36
CA ILE A 1110 -66.81 -75.57 -29.32
C ILE A 1110 -68.24 -76.01 -28.96
N LYS A 1111 -68.55 -76.18 -27.67
CA LYS A 1111 -69.89 -76.53 -27.21
C LYS A 1111 -70.92 -75.43 -27.52
N MET A 1112 -70.53 -74.17 -27.37
CA MET A 1112 -71.37 -72.99 -27.61
C MET A 1112 -71.50 -72.61 -29.10
N SER A 1113 -70.64 -73.13 -29.98
CA SER A 1113 -70.76 -72.95 -31.43
C SER A 1113 -72.04 -73.56 -32.00
N ASP A 1114 -72.49 -73.09 -33.16
CA ASP A 1114 -73.55 -73.73 -33.95
C ASP A 1114 -73.06 -75.03 -34.61
N ASP A 1115 -73.99 -75.89 -35.01
CA ASP A 1115 -73.66 -77.20 -35.58
C ASP A 1115 -72.86 -77.13 -36.91
N PRO A 1116 -73.12 -76.17 -37.84
CA PRO A 1116 -72.25 -75.94 -38.99
C PRO A 1116 -70.78 -75.68 -38.62
N THR A 1117 -70.52 -74.88 -37.58
CA THR A 1117 -69.14 -74.61 -37.11
C THR A 1117 -68.50 -75.85 -36.48
N LYS A 1118 -69.27 -76.66 -35.74
CA LYS A 1118 -68.79 -77.93 -35.17
C LYS A 1118 -68.44 -78.96 -36.24
N ASP A 1119 -69.20 -79.01 -37.34
CA ASP A 1119 -68.92 -79.91 -38.46
C ASP A 1119 -67.75 -79.42 -39.31
N MET A 1120 -67.62 -78.10 -39.54
CA MET A 1120 -66.43 -77.49 -40.13
C MET A 1120 -65.18 -77.86 -39.34
N LEU A 1121 -65.18 -77.65 -38.01
CA LEU A 1121 -64.05 -77.95 -37.13
C LEU A 1121 -63.56 -79.41 -37.21
N LYS A 1122 -64.47 -80.38 -37.37
CA LYS A 1122 -64.09 -81.79 -37.58
C LYS A 1122 -63.30 -81.96 -38.89
N GLY A 1123 -63.75 -81.31 -39.98
CA GLY A 1123 -63.05 -81.30 -41.26
C GLY A 1123 -61.65 -80.66 -41.16
N CYS A 1124 -61.56 -79.49 -40.53
CA CYS A 1124 -60.29 -78.79 -40.28
C CYS A 1124 -59.32 -79.65 -39.46
N MET A 1125 -59.83 -80.33 -38.42
CA MET A 1125 -59.04 -81.22 -37.57
C MET A 1125 -58.55 -82.48 -38.32
N GLU A 1126 -59.36 -83.02 -39.25
CA GLU A 1126 -58.91 -84.10 -40.14
C GLU A 1126 -57.80 -83.63 -41.11
N ILE A 1127 -57.89 -82.40 -41.63
CA ILE A 1127 -56.85 -81.80 -42.47
C ILE A 1127 -55.56 -81.64 -41.65
N PHE A 1128 -55.64 -81.01 -40.48
CA PHE A 1128 -54.52 -80.85 -39.53
C PHE A 1128 -53.85 -82.20 -39.20
N SER A 1129 -54.64 -83.25 -38.93
CA SER A 1129 -54.11 -84.60 -38.62
C SER A 1129 -53.31 -85.28 -39.74
N LYS A 1130 -53.44 -84.79 -40.98
CA LYS A 1130 -52.69 -85.25 -42.15
C LYS A 1130 -51.50 -84.33 -42.46
N ALA A 1131 -51.52 -83.09 -41.99
CA ALA A 1131 -50.51 -82.06 -42.24
C ALA A 1131 -49.41 -82.05 -41.16
N GLU A 1132 -49.77 -82.08 -39.88
CA GLU A 1132 -48.83 -81.96 -38.77
C GLU A 1132 -47.94 -83.22 -38.63
N ARG A 1133 -46.65 -82.99 -38.41
CA ARG A 1133 -45.61 -84.04 -38.30
C ARG A 1133 -45.04 -84.13 -36.89
N ASP A 1134 -45.09 -83.08 -36.09
CA ASP A 1134 -44.77 -83.17 -34.67
C ASP A 1134 -45.93 -83.84 -33.92
N ARG A 1135 -45.71 -85.10 -33.55
CA ARG A 1135 -46.65 -85.90 -32.78
C ARG A 1135 -46.97 -85.29 -31.41
N SER A 1136 -46.02 -84.63 -30.76
CA SER A 1136 -46.22 -84.04 -29.44
C SER A 1136 -47.10 -82.79 -29.52
N PHE A 1137 -46.87 -81.94 -30.51
CA PHE A 1137 -47.72 -80.78 -30.82
C PHE A 1137 -49.12 -81.21 -31.27
N PHE A 1138 -49.22 -82.19 -32.18
CA PHE A 1138 -50.50 -82.76 -32.61
C PHE A 1138 -51.29 -83.33 -31.41
N GLU A 1139 -50.65 -84.09 -30.52
CA GLU A 1139 -51.30 -84.62 -29.32
C GLU A 1139 -51.75 -83.49 -28.38
N ALA A 1140 -51.00 -82.38 -28.26
CA ALA A 1140 -51.40 -81.21 -27.48
C ALA A 1140 -52.65 -80.51 -28.06
N VAL A 1141 -52.64 -80.17 -29.36
CA VAL A 1141 -53.80 -79.56 -30.06
C VAL A 1141 -55.03 -80.47 -29.99
N ASN A 1142 -54.86 -81.76 -30.31
CA ASN A 1142 -55.95 -82.74 -30.26
C ASN A 1142 -56.55 -82.93 -28.86
N ASN A 1143 -55.71 -82.88 -27.80
CA ASN A 1143 -56.18 -82.93 -26.42
C ASN A 1143 -57.03 -81.71 -26.01
N VAL A 1144 -56.84 -80.57 -26.68
CA VAL A 1144 -57.57 -79.33 -26.42
C VAL A 1144 -58.86 -79.26 -27.25
N VAL A 1145 -58.83 -79.68 -28.52
CA VAL A 1145 -59.99 -79.69 -29.44
C VAL A 1145 -60.95 -80.85 -29.16
N ASN A 1146 -60.45 -82.09 -29.15
CA ASN A 1146 -61.28 -83.30 -29.02
C ASN A 1146 -61.31 -83.88 -27.59
N GLY A 1147 -60.36 -83.48 -26.75
CA GLY A 1147 -60.19 -84.03 -25.39
C GLY A 1147 -59.47 -85.37 -25.34
N LYS A 1148 -58.91 -85.70 -24.16
CA LYS A 1148 -58.27 -87.01 -23.91
C LYS A 1148 -59.25 -88.15 -24.16
N ARG A 1149 -59.00 -88.96 -25.20
CA ARG A 1149 -59.59 -90.31 -25.31
C ARG A 1149 -59.13 -91.13 -24.09
N LYS A 1150 -60.07 -91.67 -23.31
CA LYS A 1150 -59.73 -92.71 -22.32
C LYS A 1150 -59.22 -93.94 -23.09
N LEU A 1151 -57.94 -94.29 -22.95
CA LEU A 1151 -57.49 -95.65 -23.28
C LEU A 1151 -58.13 -96.61 -22.28
N GLY A 1152 -59.03 -97.46 -22.78
CA GLY A 1152 -59.50 -98.63 -22.03
C GLY A 1152 -58.44 -99.72 -22.07
N TYR A 1153 -57.57 -99.78 -21.06
CA TYR A 1153 -56.68 -100.93 -20.87
C TYR A 1153 -57.45 -102.08 -20.21
N TRP A 1154 -57.45 -103.24 -20.87
CA TRP A 1154 -57.84 -104.52 -20.27
C TRP A 1154 -56.71 -105.52 -20.47
N LEU A 1155 -55.93 -105.77 -19.41
CA LEU A 1155 -55.07 -106.95 -19.22
C LEU A 1155 -54.84 -107.13 -17.70
N PRO A 1156 -54.73 -108.36 -17.17
CA PRO A 1156 -54.86 -108.64 -15.75
C PRO A 1156 -53.52 -108.77 -14.97
N PHE A 1157 -53.56 -108.45 -13.66
CA PHE A 1157 -52.71 -108.98 -12.56
C PHE A 1157 -51.16 -108.75 -12.69
N THR A 1158 -50.37 -108.36 -11.67
CA THR A 1158 -50.54 -108.19 -10.20
C THR A 1158 -49.41 -107.25 -9.65
N PRO A 1159 -49.35 -106.88 -8.35
CA PRO A 1159 -48.76 -105.59 -7.90
C PRO A 1159 -47.30 -105.68 -7.43
N PHE A 1160 -46.66 -104.52 -7.17
CA PHE A 1160 -45.90 -104.31 -5.92
C PHE A 1160 -45.74 -102.82 -5.53
N PHE A 1161 -45.69 -102.61 -4.22
CA PHE A 1161 -45.69 -101.42 -3.35
C PHE A 1161 -44.64 -100.27 -3.52
N VAL A 1162 -44.84 -99.23 -2.68
CA VAL A 1162 -43.91 -98.14 -2.23
C VAL A 1162 -43.88 -96.89 -3.15
N ARG A 1163 -44.23 -95.62 -2.80
CA ARG A 1163 -44.42 -94.79 -1.57
C ARG A 1163 -43.31 -93.74 -1.36
N ALA A 1164 -43.56 -92.50 -1.80
CA ALA A 1164 -43.05 -91.18 -1.31
C ALA A 1164 -43.76 -90.09 -2.17
N ASN A 1165 -44.30 -88.97 -1.68
CA ASN A 1165 -43.65 -87.76 -1.11
C ASN A 1165 -42.55 -87.19 -2.03
N SER A 1166 -42.47 -85.90 -2.38
CA SER A 1166 -43.32 -84.70 -2.16
C SER A 1166 -43.01 -83.71 -3.32
N SER A 1167 -43.22 -82.38 -3.35
CA SER A 1167 -43.79 -81.31 -2.47
C SER A 1167 -43.93 -80.04 -3.34
N GLU A 1168 -45.00 -79.24 -3.16
CA GLU A 1168 -45.17 -77.86 -3.70
C GLU A 1168 -45.22 -77.75 -5.26
N ASP A 1169 -45.99 -76.87 -5.90
CA ASP A 1169 -46.77 -75.67 -5.46
C ASP A 1169 -48.29 -75.80 -5.70
#